data_AF-A0A1Q2ZVP6-F1
#
_entry.id   AF-A0A1Q2ZVP6-F1
#
_cell.length_a   1.000
_cell.length_b   1.000
_cell.length_c   1.000
_cell.angle_alpha   90.00
_cell.angle_beta   90.00
_cell.angle_gamma   90.00
#
_symmetry.space_group_name_H-M   'P 1'
#
loop_
_entity.id
_entity.type
_entity.pdbx_description
1 polymer ?
#
loop_
_entity_poly.entity_id
_entity_poly.type
_entity_poly.pdbx_seq_one_letter_code
_entity_poly.pdbx_strand_id
1 'polypeptide(L)'
;MVEDQLVILAAIFAARADSTNCETLWTFFHSSDELFDIICSLWPELDDPTKLQFLFDPSEKSSSGHSTNPQDLLVELLETDEQLISMVEMDSDTITQRRQAISRYAAEYMKQVTPYDRIKFVTPMGDRLRKRLITSNELSDQLPMQYHPVWKVVSIKDEELPKWIEGIVEPLDHLNKRLNSSIKIKEFENMDPLSVFDMILNTPDENPDTVLQRELMPYMANGDYYERFLHSFLTTKDFPLNTNYNFEVFYQLILSLGLRGQETNKYLERFKRQCAYILFKNGPNYLNIGTKYRLNQVLLTIGDETPVGDLGITVETLLAYSSLTDKLFHGYHMQDLYAISKDDESVQESHFASLSRKCLETVVSEETTMKELKELLKHGKSSNNVIFSRLSEQKKLSIIIEILLEFGNFSFLHELIITYQYKVNEEVLVKYFWHFFNMASSGQRHKRDLANAEKLVNLLLEENAPKYTHLRILLDVTKDICDYSINWGRSLPFRPSHLLKFKEDPFGLISLLLESNRRLYKDVPATYSILQKLLVAFEIAKQGTTDSEENLVKVLVLHIDHALVNMDFQFAYENTRDLLKKKNIIDCWPTILQVGKFVDPNWRDGETPTEIIFLQLEILGELLQICPVDEVEAVASQWSALELELLTRDLIKDPYSLEKSSSVNSLIQNGVSLNGVSSTIANFLSRS
;
A
#
# COMPACT_ATOMS: atom_id res chain seq x y z
N MET A 1 -51.48 42.68 62.90
CA MET A 1 -51.66 41.92 64.15
C MET A 1 -52.29 40.55 63.91
N VAL A 2 -53.59 40.43 63.57
CA VAL A 2 -54.24 39.12 63.36
C VAL A 2 -53.63 38.35 62.18
N GLU A 3 -53.36 39.02 61.06
CA GLU A 3 -52.66 38.42 59.91
C GLU A 3 -51.23 37.96 60.27
N ASP A 4 -50.54 38.69 61.15
CA ASP A 4 -49.21 38.29 61.61
C ASP A 4 -49.28 37.02 62.48
N GLN A 5 -50.32 36.90 63.31
CA GLN A 5 -50.59 35.69 64.08
C GLN A 5 -50.90 34.50 63.16
N LEU A 6 -51.72 34.70 62.12
CA LEU A 6 -52.03 33.67 61.12
C LEU A 6 -50.77 33.21 60.33
N VAL A 7 -49.85 34.11 60.01
CA VAL A 7 -48.55 33.77 59.36
C VAL A 7 -47.66 32.96 60.32
N ILE A 8 -47.63 33.32 61.60
CA ILE A 8 -46.90 32.53 62.61
C ILE A 8 -47.53 31.14 62.76
N LEU A 9 -48.87 31.04 62.75
CA LEU A 9 -49.57 29.74 62.73
C LEU A 9 -49.20 28.92 61.50
N ALA A 10 -49.15 29.53 60.30
CA ALA A 10 -48.72 28.84 59.09
C ALA A 10 -47.31 28.23 59.24
N ALA A 11 -46.38 28.96 59.84
CA ALA A 11 -45.04 28.47 60.10
C ALA A 11 -45.03 27.28 61.09
N ILE A 12 -45.86 27.32 62.13
CA ILE A 12 -45.99 26.23 63.11
C ILE A 12 -46.63 25.00 62.46
N PHE A 13 -47.72 25.19 61.70
CA PHE A 13 -48.39 24.10 60.99
C PHE A 13 -47.50 23.48 59.93
N ALA A 14 -46.73 24.27 59.19
CA ALA A 14 -45.74 23.78 58.23
C ALA A 14 -44.69 22.91 58.92
N ALA A 15 -44.11 23.38 60.04
CA ALA A 15 -43.14 22.62 60.83
C ALA A 15 -43.71 21.31 61.40
N ARG A 16 -45.03 21.24 61.60
CA ARG A 16 -45.76 20.05 62.06
C ARG A 16 -46.27 19.17 60.91
N ALA A 17 -46.03 19.54 59.66
CA ALA A 17 -46.56 18.86 58.47
C ALA A 17 -48.10 18.74 58.46
N ASP A 18 -48.80 19.76 58.98
CA ASP A 18 -50.26 19.80 59.02
C ASP A 18 -50.82 20.37 57.70
N SER A 19 -51.10 19.47 56.75
CA SER A 19 -51.56 19.85 55.41
C SER A 19 -52.91 20.54 55.42
N THR A 20 -53.82 20.11 56.29
CA THR A 20 -55.20 20.63 56.33
C THR A 20 -55.23 22.07 56.79
N ASN A 21 -54.55 22.39 57.90
CA ASN A 21 -54.51 23.76 58.41
C ASN A 21 -53.66 24.69 57.52
N CYS A 22 -52.59 24.17 56.90
CA CYS A 22 -51.83 24.92 55.91
C CYS A 22 -52.63 25.21 54.64
N GLU A 23 -53.47 24.28 54.16
CA GLU A 23 -54.35 24.48 52.99
C GLU A 23 -55.40 25.57 53.24
N THR A 24 -55.99 25.60 54.44
CA THR A 24 -56.92 26.65 54.86
C THR A 24 -56.24 28.02 54.82
N LEU A 25 -55.04 28.14 55.40
CA LEU A 25 -54.25 29.38 55.40
C LEU A 25 -53.79 29.77 53.99
N TRP A 26 -53.40 28.79 53.17
CA TRP A 26 -53.01 28.98 51.77
C TRP A 26 -54.12 29.61 50.93
N THR A 27 -55.35 29.15 51.15
CA THR A 27 -56.55 29.68 50.49
C THR A 27 -56.89 31.08 50.99
N PHE A 28 -56.83 31.29 52.32
CA PHE A 28 -57.08 32.59 52.95
C PHE A 28 -56.14 33.69 52.45
N PHE A 29 -54.84 33.40 52.36
CA PHE A 29 -53.82 34.34 51.87
C PHE A 29 -53.68 34.35 50.34
N HIS A 30 -54.67 33.83 49.60
CA HIS A 30 -54.72 33.86 48.13
C HIS A 30 -53.44 33.37 47.45
N SER A 31 -52.84 32.30 47.96
CA SER A 31 -51.65 31.67 47.37
C SER A 31 -50.43 32.60 47.25
N SER A 32 -50.22 33.48 48.25
CA SER A 32 -49.09 34.42 48.28
C SER A 32 -47.72 33.73 48.25
N ASP A 33 -46.73 34.35 47.59
CA ASP A 33 -45.35 33.84 47.53
C ASP A 33 -44.67 33.81 48.91
N GLU A 34 -44.98 34.79 49.77
CA GLU A 34 -44.45 34.82 51.14
C GLU A 34 -44.88 33.58 51.93
N LEU A 35 -46.15 33.18 51.81
CA LEU A 35 -46.65 31.99 52.49
C LEU A 35 -46.09 30.71 51.87
N PHE A 36 -45.88 30.68 50.56
CA PHE A 36 -45.22 29.55 49.89
C PHE A 36 -43.81 29.35 50.44
N ASP A 37 -43.01 30.42 50.50
CA ASP A 37 -41.63 30.37 50.99
C ASP A 37 -41.60 29.87 52.45
N ILE A 38 -42.53 30.33 53.30
CA ILE A 38 -42.64 29.91 54.70
C ILE A 38 -43.01 28.44 54.80
N ILE A 39 -44.07 27.99 54.12
CA ILE A 39 -44.50 26.60 54.17
C ILE A 39 -43.38 25.70 53.65
N CYS A 40 -42.81 25.97 52.48
CA CYS A 40 -41.80 25.11 51.88
C CYS A 40 -40.43 25.15 52.56
N SER A 41 -40.07 26.20 53.31
CA SER A 41 -38.80 26.25 54.06
C SER A 41 -38.88 25.56 55.43
N LEU A 42 -40.09 25.46 56.00
CA LEU A 42 -40.31 24.86 57.31
C LEU A 42 -40.95 23.46 57.25
N TRP A 43 -41.51 23.07 56.10
CA TRP A 43 -42.09 21.75 55.92
C TRP A 43 -41.02 20.66 55.99
N PRO A 44 -41.15 19.66 56.90
CA PRO A 44 -40.20 18.57 57.04
C PRO A 44 -39.89 17.89 55.71
N GLU A 45 -38.63 17.88 55.32
CA GLU A 45 -38.23 17.52 53.96
C GLU A 45 -38.35 16.01 53.66
N LEU A 46 -38.43 15.20 54.72
CA LEU A 46 -38.64 13.74 54.66
C LEU A 46 -40.12 13.34 54.71
N ASP A 47 -41.05 14.30 54.81
CA ASP A 47 -42.48 13.99 54.83
C ASP A 47 -43.03 13.72 53.42
N ASP A 48 -44.19 13.06 53.34
CA ASP A 48 -44.82 12.66 52.08
C ASP A 48 -45.12 13.88 51.18
N PRO A 49 -44.51 13.97 49.97
CA PRO A 49 -44.72 15.08 49.04
C PRO A 49 -46.18 15.35 48.68
N THR A 50 -47.05 14.33 48.70
CA THR A 50 -48.47 14.47 48.34
C THR A 50 -49.23 15.37 49.31
N LYS A 51 -48.77 15.51 50.55
CA LYS A 51 -49.35 16.42 51.54
C LYS A 51 -49.13 17.89 51.21
N LEU A 52 -48.15 18.21 50.35
CA LEU A 52 -47.91 19.56 49.83
C LEU A 52 -48.63 19.84 48.50
N GLN A 53 -49.39 18.88 47.97
CA GLN A 53 -50.04 19.02 46.66
C GLN A 53 -50.99 20.22 46.59
N PHE A 54 -51.61 20.62 47.72
CA PHE A 54 -52.48 21.80 47.79
C PHE A 54 -51.79 23.12 47.41
N LEU A 55 -50.46 23.21 47.56
CA LEU A 55 -49.68 24.39 47.12
C LEU A 55 -49.66 24.56 45.60
N PHE A 56 -50.00 23.49 44.87
CA PHE A 56 -49.87 23.40 43.42
C PHE A 56 -51.19 23.07 42.71
N ASP A 57 -52.29 22.92 43.45
CA ASP A 57 -53.63 22.77 42.90
C ASP A 57 -54.33 24.15 42.91
N PRO A 58 -54.87 24.65 41.79
CA PRO A 58 -55.73 25.80 41.80
C PRO A 58 -56.97 25.46 42.62
N SER A 59 -57.28 26.30 43.58
CA SER A 59 -58.51 26.25 44.36
C SER A 59 -59.73 26.50 43.45
N GLU A 60 -60.14 25.52 42.64
CA GLU A 60 -61.43 25.54 41.94
C GLU A 60 -62.58 25.03 42.84
N LYS A 61 -62.31 24.77 44.12
CA LYS A 61 -63.32 24.46 45.13
C LYS A 61 -63.31 25.47 46.26
N SER A 62 -63.82 26.66 45.98
CA SER A 62 -64.48 27.48 47.01
C SER A 62 -65.79 28.07 46.48
N SER A 63 -66.62 27.21 45.88
CA SER A 63 -68.08 27.38 45.93
C SER A 63 -68.62 26.85 47.26
N SER A 64 -68.15 27.44 48.36
CA SER A 64 -68.85 27.50 49.64
C SER A 64 -68.38 28.79 50.30
N GLY A 65 -69.21 29.81 50.23
CA GLY A 65 -68.91 31.14 50.74
C GLY A 65 -68.71 31.12 52.25
N HIS A 66 -67.47 31.31 52.67
CA HIS A 66 -67.17 32.03 53.89
C HIS A 66 -66.06 33.02 53.55
N SER A 67 -66.41 34.29 53.41
CA SER A 67 -65.46 35.37 53.69
C SER A 67 -65.18 35.31 55.19
N THR A 68 -64.34 34.37 55.61
CA THR A 68 -64.02 34.14 57.01
C THR A 68 -63.24 35.37 57.47
N ASN A 69 -63.81 36.11 58.42
CA ASN A 69 -63.11 37.20 59.09
C ASN A 69 -61.77 36.66 59.63
N PRO A 70 -60.63 37.35 59.45
CA PRO A 70 -59.32 36.91 59.96
C PRO A 70 -59.37 36.48 61.44
N GLN A 71 -60.21 37.12 62.24
CA GLN A 71 -60.40 36.80 63.65
C GLN A 71 -61.12 35.45 63.85
N ASP A 72 -62.15 35.16 63.05
CA ASP A 72 -62.92 33.92 63.15
C ASP A 72 -62.07 32.71 62.72
N LEU A 73 -61.26 32.89 61.66
CA LEU A 73 -60.28 31.88 61.22
C LEU A 73 -59.19 31.64 62.28
N LEU A 74 -58.71 32.69 62.95
CA LEU A 74 -57.75 32.56 64.03
C LEU A 74 -58.33 31.72 65.18
N VAL A 75 -59.59 31.97 65.58
CA VAL A 75 -60.24 31.18 66.63
C VAL A 75 -60.41 29.72 66.18
N GLU A 76 -60.89 29.47 64.96
CA GLU A 76 -61.07 28.13 64.41
C GLU A 76 -59.78 27.29 64.43
N LEU A 77 -58.65 27.89 64.03
CA LEU A 77 -57.35 27.23 64.01
C LEU A 77 -56.77 26.99 65.42
N LEU A 78 -57.16 27.79 66.41
CA LEU A 78 -56.70 27.67 67.80
C LEU A 78 -57.57 26.73 68.64
N GLU A 79 -58.85 26.55 68.31
CA GLU A 79 -59.79 25.69 69.03
C GLU A 79 -59.34 24.22 69.10
N THR A 80 -58.48 23.79 68.18
CA THR A 80 -58.01 22.41 68.08
C THR A 80 -56.74 22.10 68.89
N ASP A 81 -55.99 23.12 69.33
CA ASP A 81 -54.76 22.94 70.12
C ASP A 81 -54.45 24.15 71.02
N GLU A 82 -54.69 23.98 72.33
CA GLU A 82 -54.44 25.00 73.36
C GLU A 82 -52.96 25.44 73.43
N GLN A 83 -52.01 24.62 72.98
CA GLN A 83 -50.59 25.00 72.98
C GLN A 83 -50.30 26.11 71.98
N LEU A 84 -51.06 26.21 70.89
CA LEU A 84 -50.89 27.24 69.86
C LEU A 84 -51.21 28.64 70.38
N ILE A 85 -52.19 28.75 71.28
CA ILE A 85 -52.64 30.03 71.88
C ILE A 85 -51.44 30.75 72.51
N SER A 86 -50.66 30.02 73.31
CA SER A 86 -49.47 30.57 73.97
C SER A 86 -48.34 30.98 73.01
N MET A 87 -48.34 30.47 71.77
CA MET A 87 -47.32 30.75 70.77
C MET A 87 -47.64 31.98 69.93
N VAL A 88 -48.92 32.37 69.83
CA VAL A 88 -49.39 33.47 68.98
C VAL A 88 -50.06 34.62 69.72
N GLU A 89 -50.52 34.43 70.96
CA GLU A 89 -51.03 35.50 71.83
C GLU A 89 -49.90 36.11 72.67
N MET A 90 -49.25 37.12 72.10
CA MET A 90 -48.18 37.89 72.74
C MET A 90 -48.39 39.39 72.53
N ASP A 91 -47.49 40.22 73.07
CA ASP A 91 -47.49 41.65 72.74
C ASP A 91 -47.27 41.88 71.23
N SER A 92 -47.91 42.94 70.71
CA SER A 92 -47.94 43.22 69.26
C SER A 92 -46.55 43.38 68.64
N ASP A 93 -45.59 43.96 69.38
CA ASP A 93 -44.24 44.19 68.87
C ASP A 93 -43.51 42.85 68.68
N THR A 94 -43.66 41.92 69.63
CA THR A 94 -43.07 40.59 69.54
C THR A 94 -43.67 39.75 68.41
N ILE A 95 -45.00 39.82 68.19
CA ILE A 95 -45.67 39.14 67.08
C ILE A 95 -45.12 39.64 65.74
N THR A 96 -45.05 40.96 65.55
CA THR A 96 -44.52 41.55 64.32
C THR A 96 -43.06 41.20 64.11
N GLN A 97 -42.22 41.23 65.15
CA GLN A 97 -40.81 40.83 65.07
C GLN A 97 -40.64 39.36 64.67
N ARG A 98 -41.43 38.45 65.25
CA ARG A 98 -41.40 37.01 64.91
C ARG A 98 -41.83 36.76 63.47
N ARG A 99 -42.94 37.36 63.05
CA ARG A 99 -43.41 37.29 61.65
C ARG A 99 -42.32 37.77 60.69
N GLN A 100 -41.69 38.92 60.96
CA GLN A 100 -40.58 39.42 60.12
C GLN A 100 -39.36 38.50 60.11
N ALA A 101 -39.02 37.89 61.24
CA ALA A 101 -37.91 36.95 61.33
C ALA A 101 -38.17 35.67 60.52
N ILE A 102 -39.39 35.11 60.62
CA ILE A 102 -39.82 33.93 59.86
C ILE A 102 -39.82 34.24 58.35
N SER A 103 -40.45 35.34 57.93
CA SER A 103 -40.47 35.74 56.52
C SER A 103 -39.06 35.99 55.97
N ARG A 104 -38.16 36.59 56.77
CA ARG A 104 -36.76 36.81 56.37
C ARG A 104 -36.02 35.49 56.21
N TYR A 105 -36.16 34.57 57.17
CA TYR A 105 -35.57 33.24 57.09
C TYR A 105 -36.06 32.48 55.85
N ALA A 106 -37.38 32.43 55.64
CA ALA A 106 -37.99 31.76 54.51
C ALA A 106 -37.49 32.34 53.17
N ALA A 107 -37.45 33.67 53.04
CA ALA A 107 -36.93 34.32 51.85
C ALA A 107 -35.42 34.08 51.65
N GLU A 108 -34.62 34.09 52.71
CA GLU A 108 -33.18 33.78 52.65
C GLU A 108 -32.91 32.32 52.28
N TYR A 109 -33.71 31.38 52.79
CA TYR A 109 -33.67 29.98 52.44
C TYR A 109 -33.97 29.77 50.95
N MET A 110 -35.05 30.38 50.45
CA MET A 110 -35.45 30.26 49.04
C MET A 110 -34.51 30.98 48.08
N LYS A 111 -33.83 32.05 48.52
CA LYS A 111 -32.78 32.73 47.72
C LYS A 111 -31.57 31.85 47.40
N GLN A 112 -31.39 30.73 48.09
CA GLN A 112 -30.31 29.77 47.77
C GLN A 112 -30.55 29.07 46.43
N VAL A 113 -31.79 29.05 45.93
CA VAL A 113 -32.14 28.55 44.61
C VAL A 113 -32.00 29.69 43.61
N THR A 114 -30.99 29.63 42.75
CA THR A 114 -30.81 30.62 41.69
C THR A 114 -31.91 30.48 40.63
N PRO A 115 -32.33 31.60 40.01
CA PRO A 115 -33.20 31.55 38.84
C PRO A 115 -32.63 30.62 37.77
N TYR A 116 -33.51 29.88 37.09
CA TYR A 116 -33.10 29.05 35.96
C TYR A 116 -33.24 29.84 34.67
N ASP A 117 -32.14 30.38 34.17
CA ASP A 117 -32.18 31.30 33.02
C ASP A 117 -32.49 30.60 31.69
N ARG A 118 -32.41 29.26 31.64
CA ARG A 118 -32.55 28.46 30.40
C ARG A 118 -34.00 28.15 30.04
N ILE A 119 -34.84 27.90 31.04
CA ILE A 119 -36.28 27.67 30.86
C ILE A 119 -37.04 28.67 31.71
N LYS A 120 -37.96 29.40 31.08
CA LYS A 120 -38.91 30.26 31.77
C LYS A 120 -40.22 29.50 31.95
N PHE A 121 -40.49 29.09 33.19
CA PHE A 121 -41.76 28.45 33.54
C PHE A 121 -42.94 29.36 33.18
N VAL A 122 -43.98 28.76 32.61
CA VAL A 122 -45.18 29.49 32.16
C VAL A 122 -46.00 29.96 33.35
N THR A 123 -45.94 29.21 34.45
CA THR A 123 -46.72 29.46 35.66
C THR A 123 -45.81 29.63 36.88
N PRO A 124 -46.25 30.38 37.92
CA PRO A 124 -45.56 30.43 39.20
C PRO A 124 -45.43 29.04 39.87
N MET A 125 -46.33 28.10 39.56
CA MET A 125 -46.33 26.75 40.12
C MET A 125 -45.10 25.95 39.68
N GLY A 126 -44.64 26.12 38.42
CA GLY A 126 -43.41 25.49 37.93
C GLY A 126 -42.17 25.95 38.69
N ASP A 127 -42.01 27.27 38.86
CA ASP A 127 -40.89 27.85 39.61
C ASP A 127 -40.90 27.43 41.09
N ARG A 128 -42.08 27.47 41.72
CA ARG A 128 -42.30 27.01 43.09
C ARG A 128 -41.91 25.54 43.26
N LEU A 129 -42.34 24.66 42.35
CA LEU A 129 -41.99 23.25 42.44
C LEU A 129 -40.49 23.02 42.24
N ARG A 130 -39.86 23.70 41.28
CA ARG A 130 -38.41 23.65 41.10
C ARG A 130 -37.68 24.04 42.38
N LYS A 131 -38.07 25.15 43.03
CA LYS A 131 -37.50 25.58 44.32
C LYS A 131 -37.57 24.47 45.35
N ARG A 132 -38.75 23.88 45.54
CA ARG A 132 -38.93 22.79 46.52
C ARG A 132 -38.10 21.55 46.17
N LEU A 133 -38.01 21.18 44.91
CA LEU A 133 -37.20 20.03 44.47
C LEU A 133 -35.71 20.25 44.75
N ILE A 134 -35.19 21.45 44.46
CA ILE A 134 -33.79 21.80 44.72
C ILE A 134 -33.50 21.82 46.23
N THR A 135 -34.34 22.48 47.02
CA THR A 135 -34.13 22.51 48.49
C THR A 135 -34.23 21.13 49.12
N SER A 136 -35.13 20.27 48.63
CA SER A 136 -35.24 18.90 49.11
C SER A 136 -34.03 18.05 48.70
N ASN A 137 -33.46 18.32 47.52
CA ASN A 137 -32.28 17.62 47.01
C ASN A 137 -31.01 17.88 47.85
N GLU A 138 -30.86 19.06 48.44
CA GLU A 138 -29.75 19.39 49.34
C GLU A 138 -29.62 18.37 50.48
N LEU A 139 -30.75 17.84 50.97
CA LEU A 139 -30.77 16.86 52.06
C LEU A 139 -30.57 15.42 51.58
N SER A 140 -31.19 15.03 50.47
CA SER A 140 -31.05 13.68 49.92
C SER A 140 -31.33 13.62 48.43
N ASP A 141 -30.52 12.85 47.71
CA ASP A 141 -30.61 12.70 46.26
C ASP A 141 -31.87 11.95 45.81
N GLN A 142 -32.47 11.18 46.71
CA GLN A 142 -33.65 10.36 46.41
C GLN A 142 -34.97 11.13 46.56
N LEU A 143 -34.97 12.24 47.31
CA LEU A 143 -36.19 12.99 47.63
C LEU A 143 -36.84 13.64 46.40
N PRO A 144 -36.11 14.24 45.43
CA PRO A 144 -36.73 14.85 44.25
C PRO A 144 -37.65 13.90 43.47
N MET A 145 -37.25 12.63 43.33
CA MET A 145 -38.06 11.64 42.61
C MET A 145 -39.35 11.25 43.35
N GLN A 146 -39.43 11.45 44.67
CA GLN A 146 -40.65 11.19 45.45
C GLN A 146 -41.76 12.21 45.15
N TYR A 147 -41.42 13.40 44.64
CA TYR A 147 -42.37 14.43 44.22
C TYR A 147 -43.03 14.12 42.87
N HIS A 148 -42.77 12.96 42.26
CA HIS A 148 -43.38 12.57 41.00
C HIS A 148 -44.93 12.63 40.95
N PRO A 149 -45.67 12.25 42.02
CA PRO A 149 -47.12 12.47 42.06
C PRO A 149 -47.51 13.95 42.01
N VAL A 150 -46.73 14.83 42.63
CA VAL A 150 -46.99 16.28 42.71
C VAL A 150 -46.69 16.93 41.36
N TRP A 151 -45.53 16.63 40.76
CA TRP A 151 -45.19 17.24 39.48
C TRP A 151 -46.16 16.87 38.37
N LYS A 152 -46.78 15.68 38.41
CA LYS A 152 -47.77 15.29 37.39
C LYS A 152 -48.97 16.23 37.33
N VAL A 153 -49.35 16.79 38.48
CA VAL A 153 -50.45 17.75 38.59
C VAL A 153 -50.05 19.10 38.01
N VAL A 154 -48.80 19.52 38.26
CA VAL A 154 -48.26 20.79 37.77
C VAL A 154 -47.95 20.75 36.28
N SER A 155 -47.41 19.63 35.79
CA SER A 155 -47.08 19.39 34.38
C SER A 155 -48.28 19.50 33.44
N ILE A 156 -49.50 19.31 33.93
CA ILE A 156 -50.73 19.53 33.14
C ILE A 156 -50.93 21.02 32.80
N LYS A 157 -50.37 21.92 33.64
CA LYS A 157 -50.59 23.37 33.59
C LYS A 157 -49.35 24.15 33.16
N ASP A 158 -48.17 23.58 33.34
CA ASP A 158 -46.89 24.16 32.94
C ASP A 158 -46.16 23.23 31.97
N GLU A 159 -46.23 23.54 30.68
CA GLU A 159 -45.62 22.72 29.62
C GLU A 159 -44.08 22.73 29.65
N GLU A 160 -43.47 23.69 30.33
CA GLU A 160 -42.02 23.83 30.43
C GLU A 160 -41.43 23.02 31.61
N LEU A 161 -42.23 22.74 32.64
CA LEU A 161 -41.81 21.93 33.78
C LEU A 161 -41.40 20.50 33.39
N PRO A 162 -42.18 19.74 32.57
CA PRO A 162 -41.75 18.44 32.05
C PRO A 162 -40.39 18.48 31.36
N LYS A 163 -40.11 19.51 30.54
CA LYS A 163 -38.82 19.62 29.84
C LYS A 163 -37.64 19.71 30.79
N TRP A 164 -37.81 20.48 31.88
CA TRP A 164 -36.79 20.57 32.92
C TRP A 164 -36.66 19.27 33.71
N ILE A 165 -37.77 18.61 34.07
CA ILE A 165 -37.74 17.33 34.80
C ILE A 165 -37.06 16.24 33.96
N GLU A 166 -37.53 16.03 32.73
CA GLU A 166 -37.02 15.02 31.80
C GLU A 166 -35.59 15.35 31.33
N GLY A 167 -35.20 16.63 31.34
CA GLY A 167 -33.89 17.09 30.87
C GLY A 167 -32.82 17.28 31.94
N ILE A 168 -33.20 17.46 33.21
CA ILE A 168 -32.27 17.72 34.33
C ILE A 168 -32.46 16.70 35.44
N VAL A 169 -33.67 16.59 35.99
CA VAL A 169 -33.91 15.81 37.22
C VAL A 169 -33.80 14.31 36.96
N GLU A 170 -34.49 13.78 35.96
CA GLU A 170 -34.46 12.35 35.63
C GLU A 170 -33.09 11.90 35.10
N PRO A 171 -32.41 12.64 34.19
CA PRO A 171 -31.05 12.34 33.78
C PRO A 171 -30.06 12.30 34.94
N LEU A 172 -30.15 13.26 35.87
CA LEU A 172 -29.27 13.33 37.03
C LEU A 172 -29.53 12.18 38.01
N ASP A 173 -30.79 11.85 38.30
CA ASP A 173 -31.13 10.71 39.16
C ASP A 173 -30.59 9.40 38.59
N HIS A 174 -30.74 9.20 37.28
CA HIS A 174 -30.19 8.04 36.59
C HIS A 174 -28.66 8.00 36.66
N LEU A 175 -28.00 9.12 36.35
CA LEU A 175 -26.54 9.27 36.41
C LEU A 175 -26.00 9.00 37.81
N ASN A 176 -26.62 9.58 38.85
CA ASN A 176 -26.21 9.39 40.25
C ASN A 176 -26.34 7.93 40.70
N LYS A 177 -27.43 7.26 40.32
CA LYS A 177 -27.61 5.82 40.62
C LYS A 177 -26.58 4.95 39.90
N ARG A 178 -26.29 5.25 38.64
CA ARG A 178 -25.33 4.51 37.81
C ARG A 178 -23.90 4.66 38.32
N LEU A 179 -23.50 5.90 38.63
CA LEU A 179 -22.14 6.23 39.09
C LEU A 179 -21.93 6.10 40.58
N ASN A 180 -23.00 5.80 41.34
CA ASN A 180 -23.02 5.90 42.80
C ASN A 180 -22.49 7.27 43.29
N SER A 181 -22.89 8.35 42.58
CA SER A 181 -22.55 9.73 42.91
C SER A 181 -23.71 10.44 43.61
N SER A 182 -23.41 11.59 44.21
CA SER A 182 -24.38 12.40 44.97
C SER A 182 -24.41 13.85 44.47
N ILE A 183 -24.37 14.03 43.15
CA ILE A 183 -24.36 15.36 42.53
C ILE A 183 -25.74 16.01 42.74
N LYS A 184 -25.74 17.25 43.21
CA LYS A 184 -26.98 17.99 43.47
C LYS A 184 -27.55 18.60 42.19
N ILE A 185 -28.87 18.73 42.10
CA ILE A 185 -29.59 19.35 40.97
C ILE A 185 -29.03 20.75 40.71
N LYS A 186 -28.86 21.54 41.77
CA LYS A 186 -28.30 22.89 41.68
C LYS A 186 -26.88 22.90 41.11
N GLU A 187 -26.06 21.92 41.45
CA GLU A 187 -24.70 21.81 40.90
C GLU A 187 -24.76 21.41 39.43
N PHE A 188 -25.53 20.37 39.11
CA PHE A 188 -25.68 19.82 37.76
C PHE A 188 -26.19 20.84 36.74
N GLU A 189 -27.18 21.67 37.12
CA GLU A 189 -27.66 22.76 36.28
C GLU A 189 -26.56 23.76 35.90
N ASN A 190 -25.63 24.01 36.83
CA ASN A 190 -24.56 24.99 36.69
C ASN A 190 -23.24 24.39 36.17
N MET A 191 -23.15 23.07 36.00
CA MET A 191 -21.98 22.41 35.44
C MET A 191 -21.75 22.82 33.99
N ASP A 192 -20.48 22.85 33.59
CA ASP A 192 -20.15 23.03 32.19
C ASP A 192 -20.67 21.85 31.36
N PRO A 193 -21.42 22.08 30.27
CA PRO A 193 -21.96 21.00 29.45
C PRO A 193 -20.92 20.00 28.95
N LEU A 194 -19.67 20.41 28.71
CA LEU A 194 -18.62 19.49 28.25
C LEU A 194 -18.22 18.51 29.36
N SER A 195 -18.17 18.98 30.61
CA SER A 195 -17.94 18.11 31.77
C SER A 195 -19.08 17.14 32.00
N VAL A 196 -20.32 17.55 31.73
CA VAL A 196 -21.49 16.66 31.80
C VAL A 196 -21.44 15.59 30.71
N PHE A 197 -21.10 15.96 29.47
CA PHE A 197 -20.93 14.98 28.38
C PHE A 197 -19.85 13.95 28.69
N ASP A 198 -18.72 14.41 29.24
CA ASP A 198 -17.61 13.56 29.67
C ASP A 198 -18.07 12.55 30.73
N MET A 199 -18.76 13.04 31.77
CA MET A 199 -19.27 12.21 32.86
C MET A 199 -20.30 11.18 32.38
N ILE A 200 -21.17 11.55 31.44
CA ILE A 200 -22.17 10.63 30.89
C ILE A 200 -21.51 9.54 30.04
N LEU A 201 -20.59 9.92 29.13
CA LEU A 201 -20.13 9.04 28.05
C LEU A 201 -18.84 8.27 28.35
N ASN A 202 -18.04 8.70 29.33
CA ASN A 202 -16.75 8.07 29.64
C ASN A 202 -16.78 7.14 30.86
N THR A 203 -17.97 6.72 31.34
CA THR A 203 -18.07 5.80 32.47
C THR A 203 -18.75 4.47 32.11
N PRO A 204 -17.99 3.36 32.04
CA PRO A 204 -18.47 2.09 31.51
C PRO A 204 -19.20 1.24 32.56
N ASP A 205 -20.49 1.54 32.83
CA ASP A 205 -21.26 0.79 33.84
C ASP A 205 -22.65 0.33 33.38
N GLU A 206 -23.11 0.71 32.17
CA GLU A 206 -24.42 0.32 31.66
C GLU A 206 -24.45 0.19 30.13
N ASN A 207 -25.54 -0.39 29.59
CA ASN A 207 -25.81 -0.41 28.16
C ASN A 207 -25.79 1.02 27.58
N PRO A 208 -24.92 1.31 26.59
CA PRO A 208 -24.81 2.62 25.96
C PRO A 208 -26.13 3.20 25.44
N ASP A 209 -27.03 2.38 24.90
CA ASP A 209 -28.34 2.87 24.42
C ASP A 209 -29.17 3.47 25.56
N THR A 210 -29.20 2.80 26.73
CA THR A 210 -29.91 3.31 27.91
C THR A 210 -29.33 4.65 28.36
N VAL A 211 -28.00 4.75 28.46
CA VAL A 211 -27.30 5.98 28.87
C VAL A 211 -27.61 7.12 27.90
N LEU A 212 -27.60 6.85 26.59
CA LEU A 212 -27.91 7.87 25.59
C LEU A 212 -29.37 8.33 25.65
N GLN A 213 -30.32 7.40 25.76
CA GLN A 213 -31.75 7.72 25.76
C GLN A 213 -32.23 8.38 27.05
N ARG A 214 -31.66 8.03 28.20
CA ARG A 214 -32.09 8.53 29.52
C ARG A 214 -31.26 9.68 30.05
N GLU A 215 -29.98 9.78 29.68
CA GLU A 215 -29.09 10.82 30.20
C GLU A 215 -28.73 11.86 29.13
N LEU A 216 -28.06 11.44 28.05
CA LEU A 216 -27.49 12.40 27.09
C LEU A 216 -28.54 13.15 26.27
N MET A 217 -29.45 12.42 25.60
CA MET A 217 -30.40 13.03 24.67
C MET A 217 -31.36 14.01 25.37
N PRO A 218 -31.95 13.67 26.54
CA PRO A 218 -32.80 14.62 27.25
C PRO A 218 -32.03 15.85 27.75
N TYR A 219 -30.81 15.66 28.27
CA TYR A 219 -29.96 16.78 28.71
C TYR A 219 -29.59 17.73 27.56
N MET A 220 -29.21 17.18 26.40
CA MET A 220 -28.91 17.97 25.21
C MET A 220 -30.12 18.73 24.68
N ALA A 221 -31.31 18.11 24.69
CA ALA A 221 -32.55 18.73 24.25
C ALA A 221 -32.95 19.91 25.15
N ASN A 222 -32.89 19.72 26.46
CA ASN A 222 -33.28 20.74 27.44
C ASN A 222 -32.38 21.99 27.42
N GLY A 223 -31.09 21.84 27.13
CA GLY A 223 -30.15 22.97 27.08
C GLY A 223 -29.84 23.52 25.68
N ASP A 224 -30.46 22.99 24.63
CA ASP A 224 -30.09 23.22 23.22
C ASP A 224 -28.57 23.06 22.97
N TYR A 225 -27.98 22.01 23.55
CA TYR A 225 -26.52 21.81 23.49
C TYR A 225 -26.03 21.02 22.27
N TYR A 226 -26.88 20.78 21.28
CA TYR A 226 -26.53 20.03 20.07
C TYR A 226 -25.31 20.62 19.35
N GLU A 227 -25.31 21.93 19.10
CA GLU A 227 -24.19 22.57 18.40
C GLU A 227 -22.89 22.49 19.20
N ARG A 228 -22.98 22.71 20.52
CA ARG A 228 -21.82 22.66 21.42
C ARG A 228 -21.24 21.25 21.49
N PHE A 229 -22.08 20.23 21.60
CA PHE A 229 -21.68 18.82 21.57
C PHE A 229 -20.96 18.48 20.25
N LEU A 230 -21.56 18.82 19.10
CA LEU A 230 -20.97 18.52 17.79
C LEU A 230 -19.64 19.23 17.55
N HIS A 231 -19.49 20.46 18.03
CA HIS A 231 -18.27 21.22 17.80
C HIS A 231 -17.13 20.87 18.76
N SER A 232 -17.46 20.63 20.04
CA SER A 232 -16.47 20.61 21.13
C SER A 232 -16.30 19.24 21.78
N PHE A 233 -17.20 18.28 21.55
CA PHE A 233 -17.15 16.94 22.17
C PHE A 233 -17.19 15.79 21.16
N LEU A 234 -17.86 15.93 20.01
CA LEU A 234 -17.83 14.90 18.95
C LEU A 234 -16.52 15.01 18.16
N THR A 235 -15.40 14.68 18.78
CA THR A 235 -14.06 14.79 18.15
C THR A 235 -13.32 13.46 18.14
N THR A 236 -12.20 13.42 17.41
CA THR A 236 -11.31 12.25 17.38
C THR A 236 -10.61 11.99 18.72
N LYS A 237 -10.60 12.97 19.65
CA LYS A 237 -10.02 12.80 20.98
C LYS A 237 -10.99 12.10 21.94
N ASP A 238 -12.26 12.49 21.88
CA ASP A 238 -13.32 11.98 22.75
C ASP A 238 -13.84 10.61 22.28
N PHE A 239 -13.72 10.33 20.98
CA PHE A 239 -14.03 9.03 20.37
C PHE A 239 -12.78 8.36 19.77
N PRO A 240 -11.81 7.92 20.61
CA PRO A 240 -10.59 7.26 20.15
C PRO A 240 -10.84 5.87 19.53
N LEU A 241 -12.02 5.27 19.76
CA LEU A 241 -12.43 3.93 19.30
C LEU A 241 -11.46 2.80 19.69
N ASN A 242 -10.72 2.97 20.78
CA ASN A 242 -9.72 2.03 21.29
C ASN A 242 -10.28 1.06 22.35
N THR A 243 -11.55 1.21 22.74
CA THR A 243 -12.27 0.28 23.61
C THR A 243 -13.62 -0.09 22.99
N ASN A 244 -14.12 -1.29 23.29
CA ASN A 244 -15.43 -1.74 22.79
C ASN A 244 -16.58 -0.84 23.30
N TYR A 245 -16.47 -0.36 24.54
CA TYR A 245 -17.46 0.55 25.11
C TYR A 245 -17.52 1.88 24.35
N ASN A 246 -16.37 2.54 24.11
CA ASN A 246 -16.33 3.81 23.38
C ASN A 246 -16.85 3.65 21.94
N PHE A 247 -16.55 2.52 21.28
CA PHE A 247 -17.11 2.22 19.96
C PHE A 247 -18.63 1.99 20.01
N GLU A 248 -19.15 1.29 21.02
CA GLU A 248 -20.58 1.04 21.13
C GLU A 248 -21.36 2.31 21.46
N VAL A 249 -20.85 3.17 22.34
CA VAL A 249 -21.41 4.52 22.57
C VAL A 249 -21.47 5.30 21.26
N PHE A 250 -20.37 5.31 20.49
CA PHE A 250 -20.32 5.97 19.18
C PHE A 250 -21.34 5.41 18.19
N TYR A 251 -21.48 4.08 18.12
CA TYR A 251 -22.43 3.43 17.23
C TYR A 251 -23.88 3.73 17.62
N GLN A 252 -24.22 3.63 18.91
CA GLN A 252 -25.56 3.93 19.40
C GLN A 252 -25.90 5.43 19.26
N LEU A 253 -24.92 6.33 19.34
CA LEU A 253 -25.09 7.75 19.00
C LEU A 253 -25.52 7.93 17.55
N ILE A 254 -24.89 7.22 16.61
CA ILE A 254 -25.25 7.26 15.19
C ILE A 254 -26.68 6.76 14.96
N LEU A 255 -27.08 5.67 15.62
CA LEU A 255 -28.45 5.15 15.51
C LEU A 255 -29.47 6.13 16.11
N SER A 256 -29.18 6.66 17.30
CA SER A 256 -30.10 7.52 18.04
C SER A 256 -30.33 8.88 17.38
N LEU A 257 -29.25 9.52 16.90
CA LEU A 257 -29.32 10.83 16.22
C LEU A 257 -29.60 10.71 14.72
N GLY A 258 -29.24 9.58 14.09
CA GLY A 258 -29.43 9.34 12.67
C GLY A 258 -30.86 8.99 12.26
N LEU A 259 -31.73 8.61 13.21
CA LEU A 259 -33.09 8.11 12.96
C LEU A 259 -34.23 9.02 13.46
N ARG A 260 -33.96 10.11 14.19
CA ARG A 260 -35.02 10.97 14.77
C ARG A 260 -35.12 12.36 14.12
N GLY A 261 -36.34 12.73 13.70
CA GLY A 261 -36.94 14.08 13.80
C GLY A 261 -36.50 15.22 12.86
N GLN A 262 -37.44 16.10 12.49
CA GLN A 262 -37.26 17.26 11.58
C GLN A 262 -36.36 18.39 12.14
N GLU A 263 -36.18 18.53 13.45
CA GLU A 263 -35.32 19.56 14.06
C GLU A 263 -33.83 19.19 14.01
N THR A 264 -33.52 17.90 14.09
CA THR A 264 -32.19 17.31 13.97
C THR A 264 -31.62 17.43 12.55
N ASN A 265 -32.47 17.64 11.53
CA ASN A 265 -32.03 17.83 10.14
C ASN A 265 -31.04 18.99 9.96
N LYS A 266 -31.14 20.06 10.78
CA LYS A 266 -30.21 21.20 10.70
C LYS A 266 -28.76 20.78 11.00
N TYR A 267 -28.58 19.81 11.90
CA TYR A 267 -27.26 19.37 12.37
C TYR A 267 -26.85 18.00 11.83
N LEU A 268 -27.76 17.25 11.22
CA LEU A 268 -27.56 15.88 10.78
C LEU A 268 -26.40 15.72 9.81
N GLU A 269 -26.29 16.60 8.80
CA GLU A 269 -25.18 16.58 7.84
C GLU A 269 -23.83 16.79 8.52
N ARG A 270 -23.75 17.74 9.45
CA ARG A 270 -22.53 18.02 10.22
C ARG A 270 -22.16 16.85 11.13
N PHE A 271 -23.15 16.26 11.80
CA PHE A 271 -22.99 15.08 12.64
C PHE A 271 -22.44 13.89 11.82
N LYS A 272 -23.11 13.54 10.72
CA LYS A 272 -22.70 12.45 9.83
C LYS A 272 -21.29 12.65 9.29
N ARG A 273 -20.98 13.86 8.82
CA ARG A 273 -19.64 14.26 8.33
C ARG A 273 -18.55 14.07 9.38
N GLN A 274 -18.83 14.46 10.63
CA GLN A 274 -17.90 14.34 11.73
C GLN A 274 -17.72 12.87 12.16
N CYS A 275 -18.80 12.09 12.21
CA CYS A 275 -18.75 10.65 12.47
C CYS A 275 -17.91 9.92 11.42
N ALA A 276 -18.10 10.22 10.13
CA ALA A 276 -17.29 9.67 9.05
C ALA A 276 -15.81 10.02 9.22
N TYR A 277 -15.50 11.26 9.62
CA TYR A 277 -14.13 11.68 9.89
C TYR A 277 -13.49 10.96 11.08
N ILE A 278 -14.24 10.76 12.18
CA ILE A 278 -13.79 9.99 13.35
C ILE A 278 -13.47 8.55 12.94
N LEU A 279 -14.34 7.89 12.18
CA LEU A 279 -14.11 6.53 11.69
C LEU A 279 -12.90 6.46 10.76
N PHE A 280 -12.69 7.47 9.92
CA PHE A 280 -11.49 7.54 9.08
C PHE A 280 -10.21 7.67 9.91
N LYS A 281 -10.18 8.55 10.93
CA LYS A 281 -9.00 8.83 11.75
C LYS A 281 -8.69 7.76 12.80
N ASN A 282 -9.72 7.22 13.43
CA ASN A 282 -9.59 6.29 14.56
C ASN A 282 -10.03 4.86 14.22
N GLY A 283 -10.48 4.61 12.99
CA GLY A 283 -10.77 3.26 12.49
C GLY A 283 -9.63 2.26 12.72
N PRO A 284 -8.34 2.60 12.51
CA PRO A 284 -7.24 1.70 12.84
C PRO A 284 -7.20 1.28 14.32
N ASN A 285 -7.55 2.17 15.25
CA ASN A 285 -7.62 1.82 16.67
C ASN A 285 -8.71 0.77 16.92
N TYR A 286 -9.87 0.92 16.28
CA TYR A 286 -10.96 -0.05 16.39
C TYR A 286 -10.59 -1.40 15.78
N LEU A 287 -9.86 -1.42 14.66
CA LEU A 287 -9.42 -2.68 14.03
C LEU A 287 -8.49 -3.52 14.92
N ASN A 288 -7.89 -2.94 15.97
CA ASN A 288 -7.11 -3.68 16.97
C ASN A 288 -7.98 -4.46 17.96
N ILE A 289 -9.26 -4.11 18.11
CA ILE A 289 -10.18 -4.69 19.11
C ILE A 289 -11.44 -5.31 18.50
N GLY A 290 -11.78 -4.98 17.25
CA GLY A 290 -13.03 -5.33 16.60
C GLY A 290 -12.82 -5.81 15.16
N THR A 291 -13.93 -5.85 14.40
CA THR A 291 -13.92 -6.40 13.04
C THR A 291 -14.20 -5.32 11.99
N LYS A 292 -13.51 -5.42 10.87
CA LYS A 292 -13.72 -4.57 9.70
C LYS A 292 -15.14 -4.60 9.17
N TYR A 293 -15.79 -5.77 9.22
CA TYR A 293 -17.19 -5.93 8.86
C TYR A 293 -18.09 -4.97 9.67
N ARG A 294 -17.93 -4.95 10.99
CA ARG A 294 -18.72 -4.07 11.86
C ARG A 294 -18.38 -2.60 11.62
N LEU A 295 -17.12 -2.25 11.40
CA LEU A 295 -16.72 -0.88 11.02
C LEU A 295 -17.44 -0.42 9.74
N ASN A 296 -17.49 -1.29 8.72
CA ASN A 296 -18.17 -1.01 7.45
C ASN A 296 -19.69 -0.89 7.63
N GLN A 297 -20.31 -1.65 8.53
CA GLN A 297 -21.74 -1.49 8.87
C GLN A 297 -22.04 -0.11 9.46
N VAL A 298 -21.16 0.40 10.34
CA VAL A 298 -21.31 1.76 10.88
C VAL A 298 -21.18 2.81 9.78
N LEU A 299 -20.19 2.67 8.88
CA LEU A 299 -20.03 3.55 7.73
C LEU A 299 -21.29 3.56 6.85
N LEU A 300 -21.85 2.39 6.52
CA LEU A 300 -23.09 2.28 5.75
C LEU A 300 -24.28 2.96 6.43
N THR A 301 -24.34 2.91 7.77
CA THR A 301 -25.41 3.56 8.56
C THR A 301 -25.36 5.09 8.45
N ILE A 302 -24.16 5.67 8.29
CA ILE A 302 -23.98 7.12 8.11
C ILE A 302 -24.52 7.55 6.73
N GLY A 303 -24.24 6.77 5.68
CA GLY A 303 -24.74 6.93 4.32
C GLY A 303 -23.63 7.25 3.30
N ASP A 304 -23.70 6.60 2.14
CA ASP A 304 -22.63 6.54 1.14
C ASP A 304 -22.17 7.91 0.60
N GLU A 305 -23.11 8.82 0.38
CA GLU A 305 -22.85 10.17 -0.17
C GLU A 305 -22.25 11.14 0.85
N THR A 306 -22.18 10.75 2.14
CA THR A 306 -21.71 11.63 3.21
C THR A 306 -20.23 11.99 3.00
N PRO A 307 -19.85 13.28 3.03
CA PRO A 307 -18.46 13.70 2.97
C PRO A 307 -17.70 13.34 4.25
N VAL A 308 -16.43 12.98 4.12
CA VAL A 308 -15.55 12.63 5.26
C VAL A 308 -14.77 13.86 5.71
N GLY A 309 -15.29 14.60 6.69
CA GLY A 309 -14.67 15.87 7.11
C GLY A 309 -14.41 16.79 5.91
N ASP A 310 -13.27 17.48 5.89
CA ASP A 310 -12.83 18.36 4.79
C ASP A 310 -11.92 17.65 3.75
N LEU A 311 -11.90 16.31 3.72
CA LEU A 311 -10.90 15.53 2.96
C LEU A 311 -11.20 15.41 1.45
N GLY A 312 -12.38 15.86 1.01
CA GLY A 312 -12.82 15.77 -0.38
C GLY A 312 -13.08 14.34 -0.86
N ILE A 313 -13.45 13.44 0.05
CA ILE A 313 -13.86 12.05 -0.23
C ILE A 313 -15.17 11.74 0.50
N THR A 314 -15.86 10.68 0.07
CA THR A 314 -17.14 10.23 0.63
C THR A 314 -17.02 8.93 1.42
N VAL A 315 -18.07 8.57 2.16
CA VAL A 315 -18.17 7.26 2.83
C VAL A 315 -18.10 6.11 1.80
N GLU A 316 -18.70 6.26 0.63
CA GLU A 316 -18.54 5.30 -0.48
C GLU A 316 -17.06 5.06 -0.81
N THR A 317 -16.25 6.13 -0.83
CA THR A 317 -14.80 6.04 -1.07
C THR A 317 -14.09 5.28 0.06
N LEU A 318 -14.50 5.46 1.32
CA LEU A 318 -13.93 4.72 2.45
C LEU A 318 -14.29 3.23 2.40
N LEU A 319 -15.54 2.89 2.08
CA LEU A 319 -15.97 1.50 1.89
C LEU A 319 -15.21 0.82 0.75
N ALA A 320 -14.96 1.58 -0.31
CA ALA A 320 -14.08 1.22 -1.41
C ALA A 320 -12.64 0.92 -0.93
N TYR A 321 -12.02 1.82 -0.16
CA TYR A 321 -10.68 1.60 0.43
C TYR A 321 -10.66 0.38 1.37
N SER A 322 -11.72 0.21 2.15
CA SER A 322 -11.93 -0.96 3.00
C SER A 322 -11.95 -2.25 2.15
N SER A 323 -12.69 -2.31 1.05
CA SER A 323 -12.67 -3.51 0.19
C SER A 323 -11.29 -3.79 -0.43
N LEU A 324 -10.55 -2.75 -0.80
CA LEU A 324 -9.24 -2.90 -1.47
C LEU A 324 -8.12 -3.37 -0.54
N THR A 325 -8.17 -2.99 0.74
CA THR A 325 -7.20 -3.46 1.75
C THR A 325 -7.32 -4.95 2.05
N ASP A 326 -8.48 -5.58 1.81
CA ASP A 326 -8.63 -7.04 1.93
C ASP A 326 -8.18 -7.81 0.68
N LYS A 327 -8.15 -7.16 -0.48
CA LYS A 327 -7.89 -7.82 -1.76
C LYS A 327 -6.48 -7.61 -2.28
N LEU A 328 -6.05 -6.35 -2.34
CA LEU A 328 -4.83 -5.94 -3.04
C LEU A 328 -3.82 -5.29 -2.09
N PHE A 329 -4.30 -4.44 -1.18
CA PHE A 329 -3.45 -3.66 -0.28
C PHE A 329 -3.34 -4.30 1.10
N HIS A 330 -2.95 -5.58 1.12
CA HIS A 330 -2.76 -6.32 2.36
C HIS A 330 -1.75 -5.62 3.28
N GLY A 331 -2.20 -5.31 4.51
CA GLY A 331 -1.40 -4.61 5.52
C GLY A 331 -1.49 -3.08 5.48
N TYR A 332 -2.23 -2.50 4.53
CA TYR A 332 -2.51 -1.07 4.49
C TYR A 332 -3.82 -0.75 5.23
N HIS A 333 -3.91 0.48 5.74
CA HIS A 333 -5.14 1.06 6.27
C HIS A 333 -5.79 2.01 5.25
N MET A 334 -7.05 2.37 5.48
CA MET A 334 -7.77 3.33 4.62
C MET A 334 -7.07 4.71 4.56
N GLN A 335 -6.34 5.08 5.62
CA GLN A 335 -5.57 6.32 5.68
C GLN A 335 -4.38 6.31 4.73
N ASP A 336 -3.69 5.18 4.61
CA ASP A 336 -2.55 5.02 3.70
C ASP A 336 -3.03 5.15 2.25
N LEU A 337 -4.16 4.52 1.93
CA LEU A 337 -4.80 4.65 0.61
C LEU A 337 -5.20 6.09 0.29
N TYR A 338 -5.72 6.82 1.27
CA TYR A 338 -6.00 8.24 1.12
C TYR A 338 -4.73 9.06 0.90
N ALA A 339 -3.66 8.81 1.65
CA ALA A 339 -2.39 9.51 1.49
C ALA A 339 -1.84 9.33 0.07
N ILE A 340 -1.80 8.09 -0.41
CA ILE A 340 -1.40 7.76 -1.80
C ILE A 340 -2.28 8.51 -2.81
N SER A 341 -3.61 8.58 -2.57
CA SER A 341 -4.54 9.30 -3.44
C SER A 341 -4.25 10.79 -3.60
N LYS A 342 -3.62 11.41 -2.60
CA LYS A 342 -3.30 12.84 -2.56
C LYS A 342 -1.86 13.15 -2.96
N ASP A 343 -0.98 12.15 -2.88
CA ASP A 343 0.43 12.29 -3.22
C ASP A 343 0.69 12.62 -4.71
N ASP A 344 1.92 13.01 -4.99
CA ASP A 344 2.39 13.33 -6.32
C ASP A 344 2.53 12.10 -7.21
N GLU A 345 2.54 12.33 -8.53
CA GLU A 345 2.58 11.27 -9.54
C GLU A 345 3.75 10.31 -9.32
N SER A 346 4.93 10.82 -8.96
CA SER A 346 6.13 10.00 -8.72
C SER A 346 5.98 9.06 -7.52
N VAL A 347 5.29 9.49 -6.47
CA VAL A 347 5.06 8.67 -5.27
C VAL A 347 4.00 7.61 -5.56
N GLN A 348 2.92 7.99 -6.26
CA GLN A 348 1.91 7.05 -6.76
C GLN A 348 2.53 5.99 -7.67
N GLU A 349 3.44 6.39 -8.57
CA GLU A 349 4.20 5.49 -9.45
C GLU A 349 5.02 4.49 -8.66
N SER A 350 5.75 4.94 -7.63
CA SER A 350 6.55 4.07 -6.77
C SER A 350 5.69 3.05 -6.01
N HIS A 351 4.58 3.48 -5.40
CA HIS A 351 3.65 2.59 -4.70
C HIS A 351 2.99 1.59 -5.65
N PHE A 352 2.56 2.04 -6.83
CA PHE A 352 1.98 1.18 -7.85
C PHE A 352 2.98 0.10 -8.29
N ALA A 353 4.22 0.50 -8.62
CA ALA A 353 5.28 -0.44 -9.00
C ALA A 353 5.59 -1.45 -7.88
N SER A 354 5.65 -0.99 -6.62
CA SER A 354 5.89 -1.88 -5.48
C SER A 354 4.78 -2.91 -5.29
N LEU A 355 3.52 -2.52 -5.48
CA LEU A 355 2.38 -3.43 -5.36
C LEU A 355 2.33 -4.43 -6.51
N SER A 356 2.53 -3.98 -7.74
CA SER A 356 2.63 -4.86 -8.91
C SER A 356 3.76 -5.87 -8.77
N ARG A 357 4.92 -5.46 -8.24
CA ARG A 357 6.04 -6.36 -7.92
C ARG A 357 5.64 -7.38 -6.86
N LYS A 358 5.03 -6.94 -5.76
CA LYS A 358 4.58 -7.85 -4.68
C LYS A 358 3.59 -8.91 -5.19
N CYS A 359 2.62 -8.53 -6.01
CA CYS A 359 1.68 -9.48 -6.64
C CYS A 359 2.41 -10.56 -7.46
N LEU A 360 3.48 -10.19 -8.17
CA LEU A 360 4.28 -11.10 -8.99
C LEU A 360 5.28 -11.94 -8.18
N GLU A 361 5.66 -11.52 -6.98
CA GLU A 361 6.51 -12.30 -6.07
C GLU A 361 5.71 -13.34 -5.29
N THR A 362 4.45 -13.05 -4.95
CA THR A 362 3.58 -13.94 -4.15
C THR A 362 2.70 -14.85 -4.99
N VAL A 363 3.09 -15.20 -6.21
CA VAL A 363 2.27 -15.97 -7.16
C VAL A 363 1.81 -17.30 -6.56
N VAL A 364 0.51 -17.37 -6.22
CA VAL A 364 -0.15 -18.62 -5.76
C VAL A 364 -0.77 -19.37 -6.95
N SER A 365 -1.34 -18.64 -7.91
CA SER A 365 -1.82 -19.17 -9.20
C SER A 365 -1.77 -18.09 -10.29
N GLU A 366 -1.62 -18.52 -11.55
CA GLU A 366 -1.55 -17.59 -12.69
C GLU A 366 -2.87 -16.80 -12.86
N GLU A 367 -4.02 -17.46 -12.72
CA GLU A 367 -5.33 -16.82 -12.84
C GLU A 367 -5.57 -15.75 -11.76
N THR A 368 -5.22 -16.03 -10.49
CA THR A 368 -5.41 -15.07 -9.40
C THR A 368 -4.50 -13.86 -9.58
N THR A 369 -3.23 -14.08 -9.92
CA THR A 369 -2.27 -13.01 -10.16
C THR A 369 -2.72 -12.11 -11.31
N MET A 370 -3.18 -12.70 -12.41
CA MET A 370 -3.69 -11.94 -13.55
C MET A 370 -4.97 -11.18 -13.21
N LYS A 371 -5.85 -11.75 -12.37
CA LYS A 371 -7.04 -11.05 -11.88
C LYS A 371 -6.67 -9.83 -11.02
N GLU A 372 -5.69 -9.96 -10.14
CA GLU A 372 -5.19 -8.85 -9.30
C GLU A 372 -4.54 -7.76 -10.15
N LEU A 373 -3.68 -8.11 -11.11
CA LEU A 373 -3.08 -7.16 -12.04
C LEU A 373 -4.12 -6.44 -12.89
N LYS A 374 -5.14 -7.15 -13.38
CA LYS A 374 -6.28 -6.54 -14.08
C LYS A 374 -7.10 -5.64 -13.15
N GLU A 375 -7.26 -5.98 -11.88
CA GLU A 375 -7.95 -5.13 -10.90
C GLU A 375 -7.17 -3.84 -10.62
N LEU A 376 -5.82 -3.89 -10.58
CA LEU A 376 -4.95 -2.70 -10.52
C LEU A 376 -5.02 -1.82 -11.78
N LEU A 377 -5.22 -2.43 -12.95
CA LEU A 377 -5.32 -1.75 -14.25
C LEU A 377 -6.72 -1.20 -14.57
N LYS A 378 -7.79 -1.76 -13.99
CA LYS A 378 -9.17 -1.48 -14.40
C LYS A 378 -9.53 0.00 -14.33
N HIS A 379 -9.94 0.54 -15.49
CA HIS A 379 -10.62 1.81 -15.61
C HIS A 379 -12.13 1.61 -15.50
N GLY A 380 -12.73 2.14 -14.45
CA GLY A 380 -14.17 2.19 -14.27
C GLY A 380 -14.49 3.04 -13.05
N LYS A 381 -15.77 3.21 -12.72
CA LYS A 381 -16.25 3.79 -11.45
C LYS A 381 -15.84 2.96 -10.21
N SER A 382 -14.73 2.22 -10.29
CA SER A 382 -14.18 1.43 -9.21
C SER A 382 -13.14 2.24 -8.44
N SER A 383 -13.22 2.10 -7.13
CA SER A 383 -12.32 2.57 -6.07
C SER A 383 -10.83 2.74 -6.41
N ASN A 384 -10.24 1.87 -7.23
CA ASN A 384 -8.81 1.92 -7.58
C ASN A 384 -8.38 3.18 -8.34
N ASN A 385 -9.27 3.76 -9.15
CA ASN A 385 -8.99 5.01 -9.86
C ASN A 385 -8.90 6.21 -8.93
N VAL A 386 -9.47 6.12 -7.73
CA VAL A 386 -9.37 7.18 -6.72
C VAL A 386 -7.96 7.20 -6.12
N ILE A 387 -7.31 6.03 -5.96
CA ILE A 387 -5.99 5.91 -5.31
C ILE A 387 -4.87 6.35 -6.25
N PHE A 388 -4.82 5.79 -7.47
CA PHE A 388 -3.80 6.14 -8.47
C PHE A 388 -4.37 7.08 -9.52
N SER A 389 -4.91 8.21 -9.04
CA SER A 389 -5.66 9.18 -9.84
C SER A 389 -4.77 10.02 -10.75
N ARG A 390 -3.47 10.13 -10.45
CA ARG A 390 -2.50 10.91 -11.27
C ARG A 390 -1.78 10.07 -12.32
N LEU A 391 -1.92 8.74 -12.28
CA LEU A 391 -1.29 7.84 -13.24
C LEU A 391 -2.25 7.51 -14.40
N SER A 392 -1.82 7.79 -15.63
CA SER A 392 -2.54 7.36 -16.83
C SER A 392 -2.52 5.84 -16.98
N GLU A 393 -3.51 5.28 -17.67
CA GLU A 393 -3.59 3.84 -17.95
C GLU A 393 -2.35 3.35 -18.71
N GLN A 394 -1.89 4.12 -19.71
CA GLN A 394 -0.68 3.80 -20.46
C GLN A 394 0.55 3.72 -19.55
N LYS A 395 0.67 4.62 -18.57
CA LYS A 395 1.81 4.59 -17.64
C LYS A 395 1.72 3.43 -16.66
N LYS A 396 0.53 3.11 -16.14
CA LYS A 396 0.27 1.90 -15.33
C LYS A 396 0.65 0.62 -16.09
N LEU A 397 0.23 0.52 -17.36
CA LEU A 397 0.58 -0.60 -18.24
C LEU A 397 2.09 -0.67 -18.48
N SER A 398 2.75 0.46 -18.77
CA SER A 398 4.20 0.51 -18.94
C SER A 398 4.95 -0.01 -17.71
N ILE A 399 4.54 0.42 -16.51
CA ILE A 399 5.15 -0.04 -15.24
C ILE A 399 4.98 -1.55 -15.07
N ILE A 400 3.76 -2.08 -15.25
CA ILE A 400 3.51 -3.52 -15.12
C ILE A 400 4.31 -4.32 -16.15
N ILE A 401 4.39 -3.84 -17.39
CA ILE A 401 5.16 -4.50 -18.46
C ILE A 401 6.64 -4.52 -18.13
N GLU A 402 7.22 -3.40 -17.67
CA GLU A 402 8.63 -3.37 -17.24
C GLU A 402 8.91 -4.33 -16.09
N ILE A 403 8.00 -4.44 -15.12
CA ILE A 403 8.14 -5.41 -14.03
C ILE A 403 8.00 -6.84 -14.57
N LEU A 404 7.04 -7.14 -15.45
CA LEU A 404 6.91 -8.47 -16.06
C LEU A 404 8.15 -8.88 -16.85
N LEU A 405 8.75 -7.92 -17.56
CA LEU A 405 10.02 -8.09 -18.27
C LEU A 405 11.18 -8.35 -17.30
N GLU A 406 11.23 -7.65 -16.16
CA GLU A 406 12.21 -7.88 -15.09
C GLU A 406 12.13 -9.31 -14.52
N PHE A 407 10.92 -9.82 -14.25
CA PHE A 407 10.72 -11.18 -13.75
C PHE A 407 10.83 -12.27 -14.83
N GLY A 408 10.80 -11.89 -16.12
CA GLY A 408 10.78 -12.81 -17.25
C GLY A 408 9.49 -13.61 -17.38
N ASN A 409 8.35 -13.03 -16.97
CA ASN A 409 7.04 -13.67 -16.99
C ASN A 409 6.29 -13.39 -18.30
N PHE A 410 6.75 -14.02 -19.38
CA PHE A 410 6.24 -13.80 -20.74
C PHE A 410 4.80 -14.26 -20.97
N SER A 411 4.29 -15.22 -20.19
CA SER A 411 2.89 -15.68 -20.28
C SER A 411 1.92 -14.53 -19.99
N PHE A 412 2.12 -13.84 -18.86
CA PHE A 412 1.34 -12.67 -18.49
C PHE A 412 1.55 -11.49 -19.43
N LEU A 413 2.77 -11.29 -19.93
CA LEU A 413 3.08 -10.24 -20.90
C LEU A 413 2.25 -10.39 -22.18
N HIS A 414 2.21 -11.58 -22.76
CA HIS A 414 1.41 -11.85 -23.96
C HIS A 414 -0.09 -11.61 -23.72
N GLU A 415 -0.61 -12.08 -22.58
CA GLU A 415 -2.02 -11.87 -22.24
C GLU A 415 -2.38 -10.39 -22.12
N LEU A 416 -1.53 -9.58 -21.47
CA LEU A 416 -1.76 -8.15 -21.32
C LEU A 416 -1.64 -7.39 -22.65
N ILE A 417 -0.65 -7.72 -23.48
CA ILE A 417 -0.49 -7.12 -24.82
C ILE A 417 -1.75 -7.38 -25.67
N ILE A 418 -2.26 -8.62 -25.66
CA ILE A 418 -3.48 -8.98 -26.40
C ILE A 418 -4.70 -8.27 -25.82
N THR A 419 -4.86 -8.27 -24.49
CA THR A 419 -6.04 -7.73 -23.82
C THR A 419 -6.17 -6.21 -24.00
N TYR A 420 -5.06 -5.48 -23.87
CA TYR A 420 -5.05 -4.02 -23.90
C TYR A 420 -4.56 -3.43 -25.23
N GLN A 421 -4.23 -4.27 -26.22
CA GLN A 421 -3.64 -3.86 -27.52
C GLN A 421 -2.45 -2.91 -27.35
N TYR A 422 -1.67 -3.10 -26.28
CA TYR A 422 -0.58 -2.20 -25.93
C TYR A 422 0.65 -2.48 -26.79
N LYS A 423 1.16 -1.45 -27.46
CA LYS A 423 2.42 -1.54 -28.20
C LYS A 423 3.59 -1.26 -27.26
N VAL A 424 4.41 -2.28 -26.99
CA VAL A 424 5.58 -2.14 -26.12
C VAL A 424 6.63 -1.28 -26.82
N ASN A 425 7.29 -0.38 -26.10
CA ASN A 425 8.38 0.41 -26.67
C ASN A 425 9.56 -0.51 -27.02
N GLU A 426 9.98 -0.47 -28.29
CA GLU A 426 11.14 -1.18 -28.82
C GLU A 426 12.40 -1.00 -27.94
N GLU A 427 12.64 0.22 -27.44
CA GLU A 427 13.82 0.52 -26.61
C GLU A 427 13.83 -0.26 -25.29
N VAL A 428 12.65 -0.47 -24.69
CA VAL A 428 12.49 -1.23 -23.45
C VAL A 428 12.77 -2.71 -23.70
N LEU A 429 12.23 -3.26 -24.80
CA LEU A 429 12.49 -4.65 -25.18
C LEU A 429 13.98 -4.89 -25.47
N VAL A 430 14.66 -3.96 -26.15
CA VAL A 430 16.11 -4.03 -26.41
C VAL A 430 16.91 -3.96 -25.11
N LYS A 431 16.53 -3.07 -24.18
CA LYS A 431 17.16 -2.98 -22.85
C LYS A 431 17.10 -4.32 -22.10
N TYR A 432 15.92 -4.95 -22.04
CA TYR A 432 15.77 -6.23 -21.35
C TYR A 432 16.38 -7.41 -22.13
N PHE A 433 16.46 -7.35 -23.46
CA PHE A 433 17.23 -8.31 -24.23
C PHE A 433 18.69 -8.33 -23.79
N TRP A 434 19.34 -7.16 -23.73
CA TRP A 434 20.72 -7.06 -23.28
C TRP A 434 20.89 -7.44 -21.82
N HIS A 435 19.90 -7.16 -20.97
CA HIS A 435 19.90 -7.62 -19.58
C HIS A 435 19.97 -9.15 -19.49
N PHE A 436 19.04 -9.87 -20.14
CA PHE A 436 19.02 -11.33 -20.11
C PHE A 436 20.23 -11.95 -20.82
N PHE A 437 20.66 -11.39 -21.95
CA PHE A 437 21.84 -11.86 -22.68
C PHE A 437 23.12 -11.74 -21.83
N ASN A 438 23.27 -10.63 -21.08
CA ASN A 438 24.44 -10.42 -20.23
C ASN A 438 24.42 -11.24 -18.93
N MET A 439 23.23 -11.57 -18.42
CA MET A 439 23.06 -12.41 -17.23
C MET A 439 23.20 -13.90 -17.51
N ALA A 440 22.99 -14.33 -18.76
CA ALA A 440 23.05 -15.74 -19.14
C ALA A 440 24.40 -16.37 -18.76
N SER A 441 24.34 -17.47 -18.00
CA SER A 441 25.53 -18.20 -17.55
C SER A 441 26.18 -19.04 -18.66
N SER A 442 25.40 -19.45 -19.66
CA SER A 442 25.82 -20.21 -20.84
C SER A 442 24.83 -19.98 -21.99
N GLY A 443 25.24 -20.30 -23.21
CA GLY A 443 24.41 -20.17 -24.43
C GLY A 443 23.56 -21.40 -24.77
N GLN A 444 23.32 -22.31 -23.82
CA GLN A 444 22.44 -23.45 -24.04
C GLN A 444 20.97 -23.00 -24.19
N ARG A 445 20.26 -23.59 -25.17
CA ARG A 445 18.86 -23.25 -25.49
C ARG A 445 17.89 -23.35 -24.30
N HIS A 446 18.14 -24.25 -23.36
CA HIS A 446 17.26 -24.50 -22.22
C HIS A 446 17.55 -23.62 -20.99
N LYS A 447 18.56 -22.75 -21.05
CA LYS A 447 18.81 -21.78 -19.98
C LYS A 447 17.75 -20.70 -20.01
N ARG A 448 17.12 -20.47 -18.85
CA ARG A 448 16.00 -19.52 -18.66
C ARG A 448 16.29 -18.16 -19.29
N ASP A 449 17.46 -17.58 -19.03
CA ASP A 449 17.78 -16.22 -19.49
C ASP A 449 17.92 -16.13 -21.02
N LEU A 450 18.54 -17.13 -21.66
CA LEU A 450 18.68 -17.14 -23.11
C LEU A 450 17.34 -17.42 -23.80
N ALA A 451 16.51 -18.30 -23.24
CA ALA A 451 15.15 -18.53 -23.71
C ALA A 451 14.28 -17.26 -23.58
N ASN A 452 14.49 -16.47 -22.52
CA ASN A 452 13.83 -15.19 -22.32
C ASN A 452 14.31 -14.14 -23.33
N ALA A 453 15.61 -14.06 -23.59
CA ALA A 453 16.17 -13.21 -24.64
C ALA A 453 15.62 -13.57 -26.03
N GLU A 454 15.47 -14.87 -26.33
CA GLU A 454 14.87 -15.36 -27.58
C GLU A 454 13.40 -14.95 -27.73
N LYS A 455 12.61 -15.04 -26.65
CA LYS A 455 11.22 -14.54 -26.65
C LYS A 455 11.15 -13.04 -26.92
N LEU A 456 12.05 -12.23 -26.35
CA LEU A 456 12.11 -10.79 -26.61
C LEU A 456 12.48 -10.46 -28.05
N VAL A 457 13.44 -11.17 -28.62
CA VAL A 457 13.82 -10.99 -30.03
C VAL A 457 12.66 -11.35 -30.95
N ASN A 458 11.90 -12.41 -30.65
CA ASN A 458 10.73 -12.76 -31.46
C ASN A 458 9.68 -11.63 -31.45
N LEU A 459 9.41 -11.00 -30.30
CA LEU A 459 8.54 -9.82 -30.21
C LEU A 459 9.09 -8.63 -31.03
N LEU A 460 10.41 -8.36 -30.95
CA LEU A 460 11.05 -7.29 -31.73
C LEU A 460 11.00 -7.55 -33.24
N LEU A 461 11.11 -8.80 -33.67
CA LEU A 461 11.05 -9.19 -35.07
C LEU A 461 9.65 -9.07 -35.66
N GLU A 462 8.60 -9.31 -34.86
CA GLU A 462 7.21 -9.06 -35.26
C GLU A 462 6.97 -7.57 -35.56
N GLU A 463 7.61 -6.67 -34.82
CA GLU A 463 7.50 -5.23 -35.06
C GLU A 463 8.39 -4.72 -36.20
N ASN A 464 9.67 -5.09 -36.23
CA ASN A 464 10.64 -4.59 -37.20
C ASN A 464 11.76 -5.61 -37.51
N ALA A 465 11.41 -6.63 -38.30
CA ALA A 465 12.30 -7.70 -38.71
C ALA A 465 13.69 -7.25 -39.21
N PRO A 466 13.84 -6.30 -40.17
CA PRO A 466 15.15 -5.97 -40.72
C PRO A 466 16.07 -5.28 -39.69
N LYS A 467 15.52 -4.51 -38.76
CA LYS A 467 16.29 -3.81 -37.73
C LYS A 467 16.88 -4.77 -36.69
N TYR A 468 16.16 -5.82 -36.31
CA TYR A 468 16.52 -6.70 -35.19
C TYR A 468 17.02 -8.10 -35.59
N THR A 469 17.18 -8.37 -36.88
CA THR A 469 17.70 -9.66 -37.37
C THR A 469 19.09 -9.99 -36.81
N HIS A 470 19.94 -8.99 -36.59
CA HIS A 470 21.27 -9.18 -36.00
C HIS A 470 21.22 -9.78 -34.58
N LEU A 471 20.22 -9.43 -33.76
CA LEU A 471 20.05 -9.98 -32.41
C LEU A 471 19.65 -11.46 -32.42
N ARG A 472 18.83 -11.87 -33.40
CA ARG A 472 18.51 -13.29 -33.59
C ARG A 472 19.74 -14.09 -33.98
N ILE A 473 20.52 -13.56 -34.93
CA ILE A 473 21.76 -14.19 -35.37
C ILE A 473 22.77 -14.26 -34.21
N LEU A 474 22.84 -13.24 -33.35
CA LEU A 474 23.67 -13.25 -32.16
C LEU A 474 23.29 -14.40 -31.20
N LEU A 475 21.99 -14.64 -30.99
CA LEU A 475 21.51 -15.78 -30.20
C LEU A 475 21.84 -17.13 -30.85
N ASP A 476 21.72 -17.22 -32.17
CA ASP A 476 22.03 -18.45 -32.92
C ASP A 476 23.52 -18.80 -32.84
N VAL A 477 24.39 -17.80 -33.02
CA VAL A 477 25.85 -17.97 -32.85
C VAL A 477 26.19 -18.39 -31.43
N THR A 478 25.55 -17.76 -30.45
CA THR A 478 25.74 -18.09 -29.05
C THR A 478 25.41 -19.56 -28.77
N LYS A 479 24.37 -20.10 -29.42
CA LYS A 479 24.00 -21.51 -29.35
C LYS A 479 25.03 -22.40 -30.02
N ASP A 480 25.44 -22.08 -31.26
CA ASP A 480 26.43 -22.86 -32.02
C ASP A 480 27.77 -22.96 -31.29
N ILE A 481 28.22 -21.86 -30.68
CA ILE A 481 29.49 -21.79 -29.96
C ILE A 481 29.47 -22.61 -28.67
N CYS A 482 28.30 -22.78 -28.05
CA CYS A 482 28.18 -23.51 -26.79
C CYS A 482 28.36 -25.03 -26.92
N ASP A 483 28.32 -25.56 -28.14
CA ASP A 483 28.62 -26.97 -28.40
C ASP A 483 30.13 -27.25 -28.37
N TYR A 484 30.96 -26.20 -28.36
CA TYR A 484 32.41 -26.28 -28.34
C TYR A 484 33.00 -25.92 -26.97
N SER A 485 34.14 -26.52 -26.64
CA SER A 485 34.90 -26.14 -25.44
C SER A 485 35.66 -24.85 -25.73
N ILE A 486 35.57 -23.86 -24.84
CA ILE A 486 36.34 -22.60 -24.97
C ILE A 486 37.16 -22.41 -23.71
N ASN A 487 38.48 -22.35 -23.85
CA ASN A 487 39.37 -22.05 -22.74
C ASN A 487 39.44 -20.53 -22.50
N TRP A 488 38.37 -19.99 -21.93
CA TRP A 488 38.32 -18.60 -21.47
C TRP A 488 39.03 -18.52 -20.11
N GLY A 489 40.20 -17.88 -20.08
CA GLY A 489 41.19 -18.00 -19.00
C GLY A 489 40.69 -18.10 -17.55
N ARG A 490 41.41 -18.86 -16.72
CA ARG A 490 41.14 -19.12 -15.29
C ARG A 490 39.78 -19.77 -14.99
N SER A 491 39.52 -20.95 -15.57
CA SER A 491 38.46 -21.88 -15.13
C SER A 491 37.02 -21.33 -15.11
N LEU A 492 36.76 -20.19 -15.74
CA LEU A 492 35.43 -19.59 -15.80
C LEU A 492 34.70 -20.10 -17.06
N PRO A 493 33.41 -20.49 -16.93
CA PRO A 493 32.64 -20.91 -18.10
C PRO A 493 32.45 -19.74 -19.06
N PHE A 494 32.50 -20.04 -20.36
CA PHE A 494 32.24 -19.06 -21.40
C PHE A 494 30.78 -18.59 -21.35
N ARG A 495 30.57 -17.29 -21.17
CA ARG A 495 29.24 -16.65 -21.12
C ARG A 495 28.94 -15.96 -22.46
N PRO A 496 27.67 -15.87 -22.88
CA PRO A 496 27.28 -15.14 -24.08
C PRO A 496 27.81 -13.70 -24.14
N SER A 497 27.83 -12.98 -23.01
CA SER A 497 28.40 -11.63 -22.94
C SER A 497 29.88 -11.53 -23.31
N HIS A 498 30.65 -12.62 -23.19
CA HIS A 498 32.04 -12.64 -23.62
C HIS A 498 32.19 -12.53 -25.14
N LEU A 499 31.18 -12.93 -25.92
CA LEU A 499 31.18 -12.74 -27.38
C LEU A 499 31.36 -11.27 -27.76
N LEU A 500 30.80 -10.35 -26.97
CA LEU A 500 30.89 -8.91 -27.23
C LEU A 500 32.32 -8.38 -27.18
N LYS A 501 33.26 -9.10 -26.54
CA LYS A 501 34.69 -8.74 -26.52
C LYS A 501 35.39 -9.03 -27.85
N PHE A 502 34.82 -9.89 -28.68
CA PHE A 502 35.32 -10.22 -30.02
C PHE A 502 34.68 -9.38 -31.12
N LYS A 503 34.03 -8.27 -30.76
CA LYS A 503 33.43 -7.35 -31.73
C LYS A 503 34.48 -6.71 -32.65
N GLU A 504 35.66 -6.39 -32.12
CA GLU A 504 36.75 -5.78 -32.89
C GLU A 504 37.62 -6.82 -33.59
N ASP A 505 37.68 -8.05 -33.05
CA ASP A 505 38.42 -9.17 -33.63
C ASP A 505 37.59 -10.47 -33.60
N PRO A 506 36.71 -10.70 -34.60
CA PRO A 506 35.94 -11.93 -34.72
C PRO A 506 36.81 -13.17 -35.03
N PHE A 507 37.97 -12.98 -35.66
CA PHE A 507 38.88 -14.07 -36.02
C PHE A 507 39.59 -14.65 -34.80
N GLY A 508 39.90 -13.81 -33.80
CA GLY A 508 40.42 -14.25 -32.51
C GLY A 508 39.53 -15.28 -31.80
N LEU A 509 38.20 -15.20 -31.95
CA LEU A 509 37.29 -16.21 -31.41
C LEU A 509 37.42 -17.55 -32.13
N ILE A 510 37.56 -17.54 -33.46
CA ILE A 510 37.75 -18.75 -34.26
C ILE A 510 39.08 -19.43 -33.91
N SER A 511 40.16 -18.65 -33.76
CA SER A 511 41.45 -19.18 -33.30
C SER A 511 41.34 -19.84 -31.91
N LEU A 512 40.65 -19.18 -30.96
CA LEU A 512 40.43 -19.75 -29.62
C LEU A 512 39.61 -21.05 -29.66
N LEU A 513 38.60 -21.13 -30.54
CA LEU A 513 37.81 -22.34 -30.76
C LEU A 513 38.67 -23.47 -31.33
N LEU A 514 39.53 -23.20 -32.32
CA LEU A 514 40.43 -24.18 -32.91
C LEU A 514 41.49 -24.68 -31.91
N GLU A 515 42.03 -23.79 -31.09
CA GLU A 515 42.99 -24.13 -30.02
C GLU A 515 42.37 -25.06 -28.98
N SER A 516 41.14 -24.75 -28.56
CA SER A 516 40.44 -25.47 -27.48
C SER A 516 39.85 -26.81 -27.95
N ASN A 517 39.63 -27.01 -29.25
CA ASN A 517 38.96 -28.18 -29.82
C ASN A 517 39.84 -28.86 -30.89
N ARG A 518 40.62 -29.86 -30.47
CA ARG A 518 41.64 -30.56 -31.30
C ARG A 518 41.20 -31.11 -32.66
N ARG A 519 39.90 -31.27 -32.92
CA ARG A 519 39.38 -31.82 -34.19
C ARG A 519 38.66 -30.78 -35.05
N LEU A 520 38.44 -29.58 -34.52
CA LEU A 520 37.64 -28.55 -35.19
C LEU A 520 38.31 -28.03 -36.46
N TYR A 521 39.65 -28.09 -36.55
CA TYR A 521 40.37 -27.70 -37.76
C TYR A 521 39.99 -28.52 -39.01
N LYS A 522 39.35 -29.69 -38.86
CA LYS A 522 38.86 -30.48 -40.00
C LYS A 522 37.52 -29.98 -40.55
N ASP A 523 36.81 -29.12 -39.83
CA ASP A 523 35.47 -28.64 -40.16
C ASP A 523 35.47 -27.13 -40.47
N VAL A 524 36.13 -26.79 -41.57
CA VAL A 524 36.17 -25.41 -42.11
C VAL A 524 34.76 -24.83 -42.35
N PRO A 525 33.77 -25.58 -42.88
CA PRO A 525 32.43 -25.05 -43.09
C PRO A 525 31.76 -24.58 -41.80
N ALA A 526 31.91 -25.29 -40.68
CA ALA A 526 31.30 -24.92 -39.40
C ALA A 526 31.88 -23.62 -38.85
N THR A 527 33.20 -23.50 -38.77
CA THR A 527 33.87 -22.30 -38.25
C THR A 527 33.66 -21.08 -39.15
N TYR A 528 33.61 -21.28 -40.48
CA TYR A 528 33.31 -20.21 -41.43
C TYR A 528 31.85 -19.73 -41.27
N SER A 529 30.89 -20.64 -41.06
CA SER A 529 29.50 -20.29 -40.74
C SER A 529 29.40 -19.49 -39.45
N ILE A 530 30.12 -19.88 -38.39
CA ILE A 530 30.18 -19.12 -37.13
C ILE A 530 30.73 -17.70 -37.37
N LEU A 531 31.82 -17.55 -38.12
CA LEU A 531 32.39 -16.25 -38.46
C LEU A 531 31.39 -15.37 -39.23
N GLN A 532 30.77 -15.91 -40.27
CA GLN A 532 29.78 -15.17 -41.06
C GLN A 532 28.64 -14.65 -40.19
N LYS A 533 28.11 -15.51 -39.31
CA LYS A 533 27.06 -15.11 -38.39
C LYS A 533 27.53 -14.06 -37.38
N LEU A 534 28.78 -14.12 -36.87
CA LEU A 534 29.35 -13.09 -35.99
C LEU A 534 29.43 -11.73 -36.69
N LEU A 535 29.86 -11.70 -37.95
CA LEU A 535 29.97 -10.46 -38.74
C LEU A 535 28.61 -9.79 -38.93
N VAL A 536 27.54 -10.57 -39.11
CA VAL A 536 26.17 -10.05 -39.18
C VAL A 536 25.66 -9.64 -37.79
N ALA A 537 25.89 -10.47 -36.77
CA ALA A 537 25.44 -10.23 -35.39
C ALA A 537 26.00 -8.94 -34.79
N PHE A 538 27.26 -8.60 -35.10
CA PHE A 538 27.93 -7.39 -34.64
C PHE A 538 27.76 -6.18 -35.57
N GLU A 539 26.99 -6.33 -36.65
CA GLU A 539 26.73 -5.28 -37.64
C GLU A 539 28.01 -4.69 -38.25
N ILE A 540 29.08 -5.49 -38.32
CA ILE A 540 30.39 -5.08 -38.86
C ILE A 540 30.31 -4.94 -40.39
N ALA A 541 29.59 -5.86 -41.04
CA ALA A 541 29.28 -5.78 -42.46
C ALA A 541 28.03 -4.92 -42.68
N LYS A 542 28.20 -3.61 -42.86
CA LYS A 542 27.11 -2.74 -43.32
C LYS A 542 26.84 -3.02 -44.80
N GLN A 543 25.74 -3.72 -45.09
CA GLN A 543 25.16 -3.90 -46.44
C GLN A 543 26.10 -4.47 -47.52
N GLY A 544 26.64 -5.67 -47.29
CA GLY A 544 27.36 -6.44 -48.31
C GLY A 544 27.44 -7.91 -47.93
N THR A 545 27.58 -8.79 -48.92
CA THR A 545 27.78 -10.24 -48.73
C THR A 545 28.95 -10.47 -47.77
N THR A 546 28.66 -11.02 -46.58
CA THR A 546 29.68 -11.43 -45.58
C THR A 546 30.56 -12.57 -46.09
N ASP A 547 30.09 -13.25 -47.14
CA ASP A 547 30.83 -14.23 -47.91
C ASP A 547 31.85 -13.50 -48.80
N SER A 548 33.04 -13.26 -48.25
CA SER A 548 34.16 -12.73 -49.00
C SER A 548 35.26 -13.79 -49.08
N GLU A 549 35.89 -13.88 -50.24
CA GLU A 549 37.03 -14.79 -50.45
C GLU A 549 38.16 -14.50 -49.45
N GLU A 550 38.34 -13.23 -49.07
CA GLU A 550 39.33 -12.80 -48.06
C GLU A 550 39.04 -13.36 -46.66
N ASN A 551 37.79 -13.34 -46.21
CA ASN A 551 37.41 -13.92 -44.92
C ASN A 551 37.65 -15.44 -44.91
N LEU A 552 37.32 -16.11 -46.02
CA LEU A 552 37.55 -17.54 -46.17
C LEU A 552 39.04 -17.89 -46.16
N VAL A 553 39.87 -17.08 -46.82
CA VAL A 553 41.34 -17.22 -46.81
C VAL A 553 41.88 -17.11 -45.39
N LYS A 554 41.49 -16.08 -44.63
CA LYS A 554 41.93 -15.89 -43.23
C LYS A 554 41.49 -17.05 -42.32
N VAL A 555 40.28 -17.57 -42.48
CA VAL A 555 39.82 -18.75 -41.73
C VAL A 555 40.63 -20.00 -42.10
N LEU A 556 40.89 -20.22 -43.38
CA LEU A 556 41.69 -21.36 -43.84
C LEU A 556 43.11 -21.34 -43.29
N VAL A 557 43.75 -20.17 -43.24
CA VAL A 557 45.07 -19.98 -42.64
C VAL A 557 45.07 -20.46 -41.18
N LEU A 558 44.08 -20.05 -40.38
CA LEU A 558 43.94 -20.53 -39.00
C LEU A 558 43.79 -22.06 -38.94
N HIS A 559 43.03 -22.67 -39.87
CA HIS A 559 42.87 -24.12 -39.89
C HIS A 559 44.18 -24.84 -40.24
N ILE A 560 44.99 -24.28 -41.14
CA ILE A 560 46.32 -24.80 -41.47
C ILE A 560 47.24 -24.70 -40.25
N ASP A 561 47.33 -23.54 -39.60
CA ASP A 561 48.15 -23.35 -38.40
C ASP A 561 47.78 -24.36 -37.30
N HIS A 562 46.48 -24.53 -37.03
CA HIS A 562 46.02 -25.47 -36.03
C HIS A 562 46.13 -26.95 -36.46
N ALA A 563 46.13 -27.26 -37.76
CA ALA A 563 46.44 -28.60 -38.25
C ALA A 563 47.90 -28.97 -37.99
N LEU A 564 48.84 -28.04 -38.24
CA LEU A 564 50.25 -28.22 -37.90
C LEU A 564 50.45 -28.43 -36.39
N VAL A 565 49.79 -27.63 -35.54
CA VAL A 565 49.84 -27.81 -34.07
C VAL A 565 49.33 -29.19 -33.63
N ASN A 566 48.34 -29.75 -34.33
CA ASN A 566 47.79 -31.08 -34.05
C ASN A 566 48.50 -32.22 -34.80
N MET A 567 49.66 -31.95 -35.40
CA MET A 567 50.49 -32.91 -36.15
C MET A 567 49.78 -33.57 -37.35
N ASP A 568 48.87 -32.85 -38.02
CA ASP A 568 48.19 -33.33 -39.24
C ASP A 568 48.74 -32.59 -40.48
N PHE A 569 49.93 -33.02 -40.91
CA PHE A 569 50.60 -32.45 -42.08
C PHE A 569 49.78 -32.63 -43.37
N GLN A 570 49.11 -33.77 -43.53
CA GLN A 570 48.33 -34.07 -44.74
C GLN A 570 47.21 -33.03 -44.93
N PHE A 571 46.45 -32.76 -43.87
CA PHE A 571 45.41 -31.75 -43.92
C PHE A 571 45.98 -30.35 -44.21
N ALA A 572 47.11 -29.99 -43.56
CA ALA A 572 47.77 -28.71 -43.77
C ALA A 572 48.26 -28.54 -45.22
N TYR A 573 48.85 -29.58 -45.81
CA TYR A 573 49.31 -29.59 -47.20
C TYR A 573 48.13 -29.43 -48.18
N GLU A 574 47.07 -30.24 -48.05
CA GLU A 574 45.91 -30.19 -48.94
C GLU A 574 45.24 -28.81 -48.94
N ASN A 575 45.02 -28.24 -47.75
CA ASN A 575 44.41 -26.92 -47.62
C ASN A 575 45.34 -25.79 -48.06
N THR A 576 46.67 -25.95 -47.92
CA THR A 576 47.66 -25.00 -48.44
C THR A 576 47.65 -25.00 -49.97
N ARG A 577 47.54 -26.17 -50.60
CA ARG A 577 47.40 -26.26 -52.06
C ARG A 577 46.11 -25.62 -52.56
N ASP A 578 45.02 -25.73 -51.82
CA ASP A 578 43.78 -25.05 -52.14
C ASP A 578 43.84 -23.55 -51.86
N LEU A 579 44.63 -23.12 -50.87
CA LEU A 579 44.93 -21.72 -50.58
C LEU A 579 45.74 -21.08 -51.72
N LEU A 580 46.78 -21.74 -52.23
CA LEU A 580 47.65 -21.24 -53.31
C LEU A 580 46.91 -20.98 -54.63
N LYS A 581 45.73 -21.57 -54.83
CA LYS A 581 44.84 -21.31 -55.98
C LYS A 581 44.00 -20.03 -55.84
N LYS A 582 43.95 -19.41 -54.65
CA LYS A 582 43.09 -18.25 -54.34
C LYS A 582 43.81 -16.91 -54.57
N LYS A 583 43.05 -15.83 -54.64
CA LYS A 583 43.58 -14.47 -54.80
C LYS A 583 43.96 -13.86 -53.43
N ASN A 584 44.86 -12.88 -53.43
CA ASN A 584 45.29 -12.11 -52.23
C ASN A 584 45.92 -12.94 -51.09
N ILE A 585 46.82 -13.87 -51.43
CA ILE A 585 47.48 -14.78 -50.48
C ILE A 585 48.84 -14.30 -49.97
N ILE A 586 49.27 -13.09 -50.36
CA ILE A 586 50.61 -12.56 -50.04
C ILE A 586 50.83 -12.51 -48.53
N ASP A 587 49.82 -12.08 -47.76
CA ASP A 587 49.91 -11.97 -46.30
C ASP A 587 49.89 -13.33 -45.57
N CYS A 588 49.63 -14.42 -46.29
CA CYS A 588 49.56 -15.78 -45.74
C CYS A 588 50.91 -16.53 -45.80
N TRP A 589 51.95 -15.89 -46.35
CA TRP A 589 53.29 -16.48 -46.52
C TRP A 589 53.89 -17.11 -45.24
N PRO A 590 53.68 -16.59 -44.01
CA PRO A 590 54.29 -17.18 -42.82
C PRO A 590 53.75 -18.59 -42.54
N THR A 591 52.42 -18.77 -42.63
CA THR A 591 51.77 -20.07 -42.44
C THR A 591 52.23 -21.08 -43.50
N ILE A 592 52.30 -20.66 -44.77
CA ILE A 592 52.78 -21.52 -45.86
C ILE A 592 54.24 -21.95 -45.62
N LEU A 593 55.09 -21.03 -45.15
CA LEU A 593 56.46 -21.34 -44.76
C LEU A 593 56.51 -22.32 -43.58
N GLN A 594 55.63 -22.18 -42.58
CA GLN A 594 55.55 -23.12 -41.46
C GLN A 594 55.15 -24.53 -41.91
N VAL A 595 54.27 -24.67 -42.91
CA VAL A 595 53.98 -25.98 -43.52
C VAL A 595 55.24 -26.57 -44.14
N GLY A 596 56.00 -25.77 -44.90
CA GLY A 596 57.28 -26.18 -45.49
C GLY A 596 58.40 -26.44 -44.48
N LYS A 597 58.28 -25.93 -43.25
CA LYS A 597 59.21 -26.14 -42.12
C LYS A 597 58.71 -27.14 -41.08
N PHE A 598 57.57 -27.77 -41.32
CA PHE A 598 56.91 -28.62 -40.33
C PHE A 598 57.78 -29.85 -40.00
N VAL A 599 57.88 -30.14 -38.70
CA VAL A 599 58.56 -31.35 -38.19
C VAL A 599 57.67 -31.99 -37.13
N ASP A 600 57.36 -33.28 -37.30
CA ASP A 600 56.62 -34.04 -36.29
C ASP A 600 57.58 -34.79 -35.36
N PRO A 601 57.54 -34.54 -34.04
CA PRO A 601 58.34 -35.29 -33.07
C PRO A 601 58.05 -36.80 -33.03
N ASN A 602 56.92 -37.24 -33.58
CA ASN A 602 56.51 -38.65 -33.61
C ASN A 602 57.08 -39.41 -34.82
N TRP A 603 57.75 -38.73 -35.75
CA TRP A 603 58.38 -39.42 -36.88
C TRP A 603 59.52 -40.32 -36.40
N ARG A 604 59.72 -41.40 -37.16
CA ARG A 604 60.69 -42.43 -36.81
C ARG A 604 62.10 -41.84 -36.83
N ASP A 605 62.83 -42.07 -35.74
CA ASP A 605 64.20 -41.57 -35.52
C ASP A 605 64.33 -40.03 -35.56
N GLY A 606 63.21 -39.30 -35.50
CA GLY A 606 63.18 -37.84 -35.63
C GLY A 606 63.45 -37.33 -37.05
N GLU A 607 63.44 -38.22 -38.05
CA GLU A 607 63.73 -37.93 -39.45
C GLU A 607 62.44 -37.67 -40.23
N THR A 608 62.45 -36.67 -41.11
CA THR A 608 61.28 -36.32 -41.95
C THR A 608 61.00 -37.44 -42.95
N PRO A 609 59.79 -37.98 -43.09
CA PRO A 609 59.52 -38.96 -44.13
C PRO A 609 59.75 -38.44 -45.55
N THR A 610 60.25 -39.28 -46.44
CA THR A 610 60.66 -38.86 -47.79
C THR A 610 59.51 -38.29 -48.61
N GLU A 611 58.29 -38.84 -48.47
CA GLU A 611 57.11 -38.30 -49.14
C GLU A 611 56.79 -36.88 -48.65
N ILE A 612 56.97 -36.61 -47.35
CA ILE A 612 56.73 -35.30 -46.76
C ILE A 612 57.75 -34.28 -47.27
N ILE A 613 59.03 -34.66 -47.45
CA ILE A 613 60.04 -33.79 -48.06
C ILE A 613 59.63 -33.34 -49.47
N PHE A 614 59.15 -34.26 -50.30
CA PHE A 614 58.66 -33.91 -51.64
C PHE A 614 57.51 -32.90 -51.58
N LEU A 615 56.56 -33.10 -50.67
CA LEU A 615 55.40 -32.22 -50.50
C LEU A 615 55.80 -30.83 -49.94
N GLN A 616 56.79 -30.78 -49.04
CA GLN A 616 57.34 -29.53 -48.51
C GLN A 616 58.12 -28.76 -49.59
N LEU A 617 58.94 -29.44 -50.40
CA LEU A 617 59.66 -28.82 -51.53
C LEU A 617 58.71 -28.24 -52.57
N GLU A 618 57.58 -28.90 -52.83
CA GLU A 618 56.52 -28.41 -53.72
C GLU A 618 55.91 -27.10 -53.19
N ILE A 619 55.43 -27.10 -51.93
CA ILE A 619 54.82 -25.91 -51.31
C ILE A 619 55.81 -24.75 -51.23
N LEU A 620 57.05 -25.00 -50.83
CA LEU A 620 58.08 -23.97 -50.74
C LEU A 620 58.45 -23.41 -52.13
N GLY A 621 58.46 -24.25 -53.16
CA GLY A 621 58.66 -23.83 -54.55
C GLY A 621 57.56 -22.90 -55.06
N GLU A 622 56.30 -23.19 -54.70
CA GLU A 622 55.17 -22.29 -54.99
C GLU A 622 55.19 -21.02 -54.14
N LEU A 623 55.62 -21.11 -52.88
CA LEU A 623 55.75 -19.96 -51.95
C LEU A 623 56.74 -18.90 -52.47
N LEU A 624 57.82 -19.31 -53.12
CA LEU A 624 58.81 -18.39 -53.72
C LEU A 624 58.21 -17.43 -54.76
N GLN A 625 57.04 -17.77 -55.34
CA GLN A 625 56.35 -16.92 -56.31
C GLN A 625 55.54 -15.79 -55.64
N ILE A 626 55.20 -15.93 -54.35
CA ILE A 626 54.25 -15.06 -53.64
C ILE A 626 54.83 -14.40 -52.38
N CYS A 627 55.93 -14.91 -51.83
CA CYS A 627 56.50 -14.39 -50.58
C CYS A 627 57.09 -12.97 -50.76
N PRO A 628 57.10 -12.14 -49.70
CA PRO A 628 57.77 -10.84 -49.72
C PRO A 628 59.26 -10.98 -50.05
N VAL A 629 59.81 -9.99 -50.77
CA VAL A 629 61.21 -10.00 -51.22
C VAL A 629 62.19 -10.20 -50.05
N ASP A 630 61.87 -9.63 -48.89
CA ASP A 630 62.71 -9.69 -47.69
C ASP A 630 62.84 -11.12 -47.11
N GLU A 631 61.92 -12.02 -47.44
CA GLU A 631 61.82 -13.36 -46.85
C GLU A 631 62.20 -14.48 -47.83
N VAL A 632 62.52 -14.14 -49.08
CA VAL A 632 62.91 -15.08 -50.14
C VAL A 632 64.13 -15.92 -49.72
N GLU A 633 65.11 -15.31 -49.04
CA GLU A 633 66.30 -16.01 -48.57
C GLU A 633 65.96 -17.10 -47.55
N ALA A 634 65.03 -16.82 -46.62
CA ALA A 634 64.60 -17.76 -45.59
C ALA A 634 63.82 -18.94 -46.19
N VAL A 635 63.00 -18.69 -47.21
CA VAL A 635 62.28 -19.73 -47.96
C VAL A 635 63.25 -20.58 -48.78
N ALA A 636 64.16 -19.95 -49.53
CA ALA A 636 65.13 -20.64 -50.37
C ALA A 636 66.14 -21.48 -49.56
N SER A 637 66.54 -20.99 -48.38
CA SER A 637 67.42 -21.73 -47.47
C SER A 637 66.77 -23.01 -46.95
N GLN A 638 65.49 -22.94 -46.58
CA GLN A 638 64.75 -24.13 -46.16
C GLN A 638 64.57 -25.12 -47.31
N TRP A 639 64.25 -24.62 -48.50
CA TRP A 639 64.12 -25.45 -49.70
C TRP A 639 65.43 -26.17 -50.02
N SER A 640 66.57 -25.48 -49.98
CA SER A 640 67.89 -26.06 -50.22
C SER A 640 68.29 -27.09 -49.15
N ALA A 641 67.95 -26.85 -47.88
CA ALA A 641 68.22 -27.80 -46.80
C ALA A 641 67.48 -29.14 -47.03
N LEU A 642 66.19 -29.08 -47.38
CA LEU A 642 65.37 -30.25 -47.70
C LEU A 642 65.84 -30.95 -48.99
N GLU A 643 66.29 -30.21 -49.99
CA GLU A 643 66.88 -30.76 -51.22
C GLU A 643 68.17 -31.55 -50.92
N LEU A 644 69.06 -30.98 -50.11
CA LEU A 644 70.29 -31.64 -49.69
C LEU A 644 70.00 -32.90 -48.87
N GLU A 645 69.03 -32.85 -47.96
CA GLU A 645 68.59 -34.01 -47.19
C GLU A 645 68.07 -35.11 -48.13
N LEU A 646 67.22 -34.77 -49.09
CA LEU A 646 66.69 -35.71 -50.08
C LEU A 646 67.80 -36.36 -50.93
N LEU A 647 68.82 -35.60 -51.33
CA LEU A 647 69.96 -36.09 -52.11
C LEU A 647 70.84 -37.09 -51.33
N THR A 648 70.80 -37.07 -50.00
CA THR A 648 71.52 -38.03 -49.15
C THR A 648 70.78 -39.34 -48.93
N ARG A 649 69.52 -39.46 -49.36
CA ARG A 649 68.67 -40.64 -49.15
C ARG A 649 68.79 -41.67 -50.28
N ASP A 650 68.82 -42.95 -49.92
CA ASP A 650 68.69 -44.05 -50.89
C ASP A 650 67.21 -44.32 -51.18
N LEU A 651 66.67 -43.68 -52.23
CA LEU A 651 65.27 -43.79 -52.65
C LEU A 651 64.85 -45.22 -53.05
N ILE A 652 65.80 -46.14 -53.25
CA ILE A 652 65.52 -47.54 -53.61
C ILE A 652 65.29 -48.40 -52.36
N LYS A 653 65.95 -48.06 -51.24
CA LYS A 653 65.85 -48.77 -49.95
C LYS A 653 65.62 -47.80 -48.80
N ASP A 654 64.59 -46.98 -48.93
CA ASP A 654 64.32 -45.91 -47.99
C ASP A 654 63.77 -46.45 -46.65
N PRO A 655 64.50 -46.27 -45.53
CA PRO A 655 64.05 -46.69 -44.21
C PRO A 655 63.00 -45.76 -43.58
N TYR A 656 62.81 -44.55 -44.13
CA TYR A 656 61.96 -43.48 -43.60
C TYR A 656 60.68 -43.23 -44.41
N SER A 657 60.50 -43.93 -45.53
CA SER A 657 59.28 -43.87 -46.35
C SER A 657 58.05 -44.37 -45.57
N LEU A 658 56.95 -43.62 -45.66
CA LEU A 658 55.66 -43.95 -45.05
C LEU A 658 54.96 -45.13 -45.74
N GLU A 659 55.26 -45.38 -47.02
CA GLU A 659 54.63 -46.44 -47.81
C GLU A 659 55.66 -47.48 -48.29
N LYS A 660 55.48 -48.74 -47.88
CA LYS A 660 56.25 -49.84 -48.47
C LYS A 660 55.88 -50.03 -49.96
N SER A 661 56.63 -49.36 -50.84
CA SER A 661 57.08 -49.81 -52.17
C SER A 661 56.16 -49.72 -53.40
N SER A 662 55.01 -49.04 -53.42
CA SER A 662 54.20 -48.91 -54.66
C SER A 662 53.94 -47.49 -55.19
N SER A 663 54.05 -46.43 -54.39
CA SER A 663 53.84 -45.02 -54.82
C SER A 663 55.13 -44.25 -55.18
N VAL A 664 56.30 -44.78 -54.83
CA VAL A 664 57.59 -44.14 -55.11
C VAL A 664 57.82 -43.95 -56.62
N ASN A 665 57.28 -44.83 -57.47
CA ASN A 665 57.41 -44.70 -58.93
C ASN A 665 56.60 -43.53 -59.54
N SER A 666 55.49 -43.10 -58.93
CA SER A 666 54.77 -41.90 -59.39
C SER A 666 55.42 -40.61 -58.88
N LEU A 667 56.03 -40.64 -57.69
CA LEU A 667 56.81 -39.51 -57.14
C LEU A 667 58.14 -39.30 -57.91
N ILE A 668 58.83 -40.37 -58.30
CA ILE A 668 60.04 -40.29 -59.14
C ILE A 668 59.72 -39.74 -60.54
N GLN A 669 58.55 -40.03 -61.12
CA GLN A 669 58.13 -39.42 -62.39
C GLN A 669 57.87 -37.91 -62.25
N ASN A 670 57.44 -37.42 -61.07
CA ASN A 670 57.34 -36.00 -60.76
C ASN A 670 58.69 -35.34 -60.41
N GLY A 671 59.72 -36.12 -60.05
CA GLY A 671 61.10 -35.65 -59.86
C GLY A 671 61.71 -34.97 -61.09
N VAL A 672 61.20 -35.27 -62.29
CA VAL A 672 61.59 -34.57 -63.54
C VAL A 672 61.08 -33.12 -63.54
N SER A 673 60.05 -32.77 -62.77
CA SER A 673 59.52 -31.40 -62.61
C SER A 673 60.35 -30.55 -61.63
N LEU A 674 61.02 -31.17 -60.64
CA LEU A 674 61.85 -30.49 -59.63
C LEU A 674 63.12 -29.84 -60.23
N ASN A 675 63.69 -30.41 -61.30
CA ASN A 675 64.78 -29.79 -62.06
C ASN A 675 64.37 -28.43 -62.69
N GLY A 676 63.08 -28.20 -62.92
CA GLY A 676 62.53 -26.93 -63.35
C GLY A 676 62.54 -25.86 -62.25
N VAL A 677 62.44 -26.26 -60.98
CA VAL A 677 62.45 -25.35 -59.82
C VAL A 677 63.88 -25.01 -59.41
N SER A 678 64.83 -25.97 -59.38
CA SER A 678 66.25 -25.67 -59.14
C SER A 678 66.82 -24.70 -60.19
N SER A 679 66.39 -24.83 -61.46
CA SER A 679 66.77 -23.88 -62.52
C SER A 679 66.08 -22.52 -62.39
N THR A 680 64.86 -22.45 -61.82
CA THR A 680 64.17 -21.20 -61.54
C THR A 680 64.79 -20.46 -60.35
N ILE A 681 65.15 -21.15 -59.28
CA ILE A 681 65.87 -20.60 -58.11
C ILE A 681 67.26 -20.12 -58.52
N ALA A 682 68.02 -20.91 -59.30
CA ALA A 682 69.31 -20.49 -59.84
C ALA A 682 69.19 -19.26 -60.77
N ASN A 683 68.10 -19.15 -61.54
CA ASN A 683 67.82 -17.98 -62.38
C ASN A 683 67.32 -16.76 -61.58
N PHE A 684 66.68 -16.95 -60.44
CA PHE A 684 66.22 -15.87 -59.56
C PHE A 684 67.38 -15.29 -58.75
N LEU A 685 68.21 -16.15 -58.16
CA LEU A 685 69.43 -15.76 -57.41
C LEU A 685 70.54 -15.18 -58.30
N SER A 686 70.51 -15.43 -59.61
CA SER A 686 71.46 -14.82 -60.56
C SER A 686 70.98 -13.48 -61.15
N ARG A 687 69.76 -13.04 -60.80
CA ARG A 687 69.17 -11.76 -61.24
C ARG A 687 69.04 -10.69 -60.13
N SER A 688 69.52 -10.97 -58.91
CA SER A 688 69.67 -10.02 -57.82
C SER A 688 70.97 -9.26 -57.88
#